data_AF-A0AA97I2W6-F1
#
_entry.id   AF-A0AA97I2W6-F1
#
_cell.length_a   1.000
_cell.length_b   1.000
_cell.length_c   1.000
_cell.angle_alpha   90.00
_cell.angle_beta   90.00
_cell.angle_gamma   90.00
#
_symmetry.space_group_name_H-M   'P 1'
#
loop_
_entity.id
_entity.type
_entity.pdbx_description
1 polymer ?
#
loop_
_entity_poly.entity_id
_entity_poly.type
_entity_poly.pdbx_seq_one_letter_code
_entity_poly.pdbx_strand_id
1 'polypeptide(L)'
;MTKKNYSLCLTIIDQNSYSKLLRIADPVVKSGPTLWQVGRKSKIEDFPEIKTISMDPHSAIDNELGIWEWEFDPEDKTKQWSSRTQELFYELIFLDNDNLNEGLTIPAIDLEDKIDLMISGFKVQNNISSNLLLVFGISEKDYYCFNLKKTDYNLEHNVFKVRDGAIANVHKIQKEHCIDTNDHLKNVPFGAYDVQRRIIYRERKLKEPLEELPIKSFLGLFKCYFEDIGRRMEYNEEQKLLIQNTIDYALKNRENIEYFFKLSTFEENDFIFTHSTMKKFEEASKIIHDYVSKKGVENFLESVIENTPDYKNSYLDILKGDYLIDEKIKIEQNLNDLRSEEKELKNELIVLNTKKEEIYLEYNDYEKIISKYKEEINQLKKQNEQLNQFCKDKFNSIKEYSGKFLGEIAILDSIPKNSISSNSIINVIKSKSIENEDRFSINNKKDLIDELEGNIDNITINHNFSEILSKYIVGCYLSGLPIILIGNTSQLLAETISITFCSKTPDIIHLPTGFNNFENLSISVKSSESNVIVIKNAIGYCDEYLYLNLIRDNPEKFLLFSAEFKDTIRILPSGILGYMGIIDCEEIISPFVFDEILPAIIENIDPPSYDKKIYKNLYKKISELTIYSPITKGYNNSRAKALLSLSEVELDQNRLLEIIIPELIYYNQIQETIDNYIEYLQSFENSAYYEIAKKYCNGD
;
A
#
# COMPACT_ATOMS: atom_id res chain seq x y z
N MET A 1 -19.34 -55.40 -71.85
CA MET A 1 -18.79 -54.68 -70.68
C MET A 1 -19.65 -55.06 -69.49
N THR A 2 -19.16 -55.97 -68.63
CA THR A 2 -19.87 -56.35 -67.41
C THR A 2 -19.98 -55.11 -66.51
N LYS A 3 -21.20 -54.84 -66.06
CA LYS A 3 -21.53 -53.66 -65.25
C LYS A 3 -21.05 -53.97 -63.83
N LYS A 4 -19.82 -53.57 -63.49
CA LYS A 4 -19.30 -53.66 -62.12
C LYS A 4 -20.18 -52.82 -61.18
N ASN A 5 -20.70 -53.45 -60.13
CA ASN A 5 -21.51 -52.83 -59.09
C ASN A 5 -20.63 -52.46 -57.90
N TYR A 6 -21.01 -51.41 -57.17
CA TYR A 6 -20.30 -50.96 -55.98
C TYR A 6 -21.32 -50.83 -54.85
N SER A 7 -21.02 -51.37 -53.69
CA SER A 7 -21.89 -51.27 -52.52
C SER A 7 -21.07 -51.02 -51.26
N LEU A 8 -21.57 -50.15 -50.39
CA LEU A 8 -21.11 -50.07 -49.01
C LEU A 8 -21.66 -51.30 -48.28
N CYS A 9 -20.77 -52.08 -47.70
CA CYS A 9 -21.11 -53.31 -47.02
C CYS A 9 -20.46 -53.42 -45.65
N LEU A 10 -21.14 -54.11 -44.75
CA LEU A 10 -20.62 -54.55 -43.47
C LEU A 10 -20.35 -56.05 -43.53
N THR A 11 -19.13 -56.47 -43.20
CA THR A 11 -18.76 -57.89 -43.16
C THR A 11 -19.47 -58.60 -42.02
N ILE A 12 -20.07 -59.74 -42.34
CA ILE A 12 -20.75 -60.64 -41.41
C ILE A 12 -20.16 -62.04 -41.64
N ILE A 13 -19.45 -62.59 -40.65
CA ILE A 13 -18.84 -63.93 -40.77
C ILE A 13 -19.80 -65.01 -40.24
N ASP A 14 -20.13 -65.99 -41.10
CA ASP A 14 -20.88 -67.20 -40.73
C ASP A 14 -19.96 -68.20 -40.03
N GLN A 15 -20.47 -68.88 -38.99
CA GLN A 15 -19.73 -69.90 -38.23
C GLN A 15 -19.22 -71.06 -39.12
N ASN A 16 -19.80 -71.22 -40.31
CA ASN A 16 -19.49 -72.26 -41.29
C ASN A 16 -18.56 -71.81 -42.45
N SER A 17 -17.62 -70.90 -42.18
CA SER A 17 -16.46 -70.58 -43.06
C SER A 17 -16.74 -69.71 -44.29
N TYR A 18 -17.97 -69.26 -44.53
CA TYR A 18 -18.27 -68.30 -45.61
C TYR A 18 -18.54 -66.91 -45.04
N SER A 19 -17.70 -65.94 -45.39
CA SER A 19 -17.93 -64.53 -45.07
C SER A 19 -18.98 -63.95 -46.03
N LYS A 20 -20.02 -63.30 -45.49
CA LYS A 20 -21.04 -62.58 -46.26
C LYS A 20 -20.90 -61.09 -46.01
N LEU A 21 -21.23 -60.29 -47.01
CA LEU A 21 -21.21 -58.83 -46.93
C LEU A 21 -22.67 -58.34 -46.88
N LEU A 22 -23.10 -57.76 -45.77
CA LEU A 22 -24.41 -57.11 -45.69
C LEU A 22 -24.38 -55.83 -46.51
N ARG A 23 -25.21 -55.76 -47.56
CA ARG A 23 -25.32 -54.57 -48.41
C ARG A 23 -26.13 -53.48 -47.69
N ILE A 24 -25.50 -52.34 -47.46
CA ILE A 24 -26.07 -51.20 -46.74
C ILE A 24 -26.61 -50.15 -47.73
N ALA A 25 -25.77 -49.70 -48.65
CA ALA A 25 -26.12 -48.63 -49.59
C ALA A 25 -25.28 -48.71 -50.89
N ASP A 26 -25.78 -48.12 -51.97
CA ASP A 26 -25.08 -48.03 -53.25
C ASP A 26 -24.77 -46.57 -53.61
N PRO A 27 -23.68 -46.31 -54.38
CA PRO A 27 -23.35 -44.98 -54.84
C PRO A 27 -24.23 -44.60 -56.04
N VAL A 28 -24.74 -43.36 -56.04
CA VAL A 28 -25.77 -42.93 -57.00
C VAL A 28 -25.21 -42.43 -58.34
N VAL A 29 -23.90 -42.11 -58.45
CA VAL A 29 -23.28 -41.66 -59.72
C VAL A 29 -21.79 -42.08 -59.77
N LYS A 30 -21.26 -42.60 -60.89
CA LYS A 30 -19.85 -43.03 -60.97
C LYS A 30 -18.83 -41.87 -61.10
N SER A 31 -19.26 -40.61 -61.23
CA SER A 31 -18.40 -39.42 -61.31
C SER A 31 -19.14 -38.12 -60.89
N GLY A 32 -18.66 -37.41 -59.87
CA GLY A 32 -19.25 -36.15 -59.34
C GLY A 32 -19.36 -36.13 -57.81
N PRO A 33 -19.93 -35.08 -57.17
CA PRO A 33 -20.26 -35.12 -55.74
C PRO A 33 -21.36 -36.15 -55.50
N THR A 34 -20.94 -37.38 -55.19
CA THR A 34 -21.82 -38.54 -55.04
C THR A 34 -22.49 -38.62 -53.68
N LEU A 35 -23.77 -38.96 -53.68
CA LEU A 35 -24.54 -39.41 -52.51
C LEU A 35 -24.61 -40.94 -52.46
N TRP A 36 -24.63 -41.51 -51.27
CA TRP A 36 -25.07 -42.88 -50.98
C TRP A 36 -26.59 -42.88 -50.81
N GLN A 37 -27.32 -43.69 -51.58
CA GLN A 37 -28.78 -43.81 -51.38
C GLN A 37 -29.11 -45.01 -50.49
N VAL A 38 -29.84 -44.72 -49.41
CA VAL A 38 -30.48 -45.71 -48.56
C VAL A 38 -31.85 -46.04 -49.17
N GLY A 39 -32.10 -47.33 -49.41
CA GLY A 39 -33.19 -47.84 -50.23
C GLY A 39 -34.59 -47.58 -49.68
N ARG A 40 -35.13 -46.36 -49.84
CA ARG A 40 -36.57 -46.16 -49.75
C ARG A 40 -37.24 -45.37 -50.87
N LYS A 41 -36.55 -44.49 -51.61
CA LYS A 41 -37.15 -43.78 -52.78
C LYS A 41 -36.13 -43.29 -53.80
N SER A 42 -35.27 -44.16 -54.31
CA SER A 42 -34.55 -43.88 -55.55
C SER A 42 -35.24 -44.57 -56.71
N LYS A 43 -35.53 -43.81 -57.77
CA LYS A 43 -35.86 -44.42 -59.05
C LYS A 43 -34.54 -44.99 -59.58
N ILE A 44 -34.51 -46.31 -59.77
CA ILE A 44 -33.40 -47.21 -60.11
C ILE A 44 -32.83 -47.96 -58.89
N GLU A 45 -33.60 -48.93 -58.39
CA GLU A 45 -33.07 -50.12 -57.71
C GLU A 45 -32.70 -51.12 -58.81
N ASP A 46 -31.42 -51.25 -59.21
CA ASP A 46 -31.04 -52.30 -60.17
C ASP A 46 -31.15 -53.70 -59.51
N PHE A 47 -31.12 -53.83 -58.17
CA PHE A 47 -31.14 -55.14 -57.45
C PHE A 47 -31.72 -55.10 -56.01
N PRO A 48 -33.03 -54.90 -55.77
CA PRO A 48 -33.61 -54.83 -54.42
C PRO A 48 -33.62 -56.16 -53.65
N GLU A 49 -33.51 -57.29 -54.35
CA GLU A 49 -33.53 -58.64 -53.76
C GLU A 49 -32.20 -59.03 -53.10
N ILE A 50 -31.10 -58.36 -53.48
CA ILE A 50 -29.74 -58.70 -53.01
C ILE A 50 -29.45 -57.96 -51.71
N LYS A 51 -29.71 -58.65 -50.60
CA LYS A 51 -29.44 -58.17 -49.23
C LYS A 51 -28.02 -58.48 -48.75
N THR A 52 -27.43 -59.56 -49.25
CA THR A 52 -26.06 -59.97 -48.92
C THR A 52 -25.27 -60.28 -50.19
N ILE A 53 -23.97 -59.96 -50.17
CA ILE A 53 -23.02 -60.27 -51.25
C ILE A 53 -22.07 -61.37 -50.75
N SER A 54 -21.80 -62.36 -51.60
CA SER A 54 -20.88 -63.46 -51.33
C SER A 54 -19.43 -63.03 -51.51
N MET A 55 -18.52 -63.59 -50.71
CA MET A 55 -17.10 -63.27 -50.74
C MET A 55 -16.26 -64.52 -50.41
N ASP A 56 -15.03 -64.56 -50.93
CA ASP A 56 -14.08 -65.63 -50.62
C ASP A 56 -13.73 -65.66 -49.11
N PRO A 57 -13.63 -66.86 -48.51
CA PRO A 57 -13.17 -67.02 -47.14
C PRO A 57 -11.84 -66.29 -46.91
N HIS A 58 -11.72 -65.60 -45.76
CA HIS A 58 -10.53 -64.83 -45.36
C HIS A 58 -10.26 -63.50 -46.10
N SER A 59 -11.16 -63.06 -46.99
CA SER A 59 -10.96 -61.80 -47.73
C SER A 59 -11.37 -60.53 -46.99
N ALA A 60 -12.07 -60.63 -45.85
CA ALA A 60 -12.43 -59.50 -45.01
C ALA A 60 -12.34 -59.83 -43.52
N ILE A 61 -12.16 -58.78 -42.73
CA ILE A 61 -12.14 -58.86 -41.27
C ILE A 61 -13.58 -58.82 -40.76
N ASP A 62 -13.87 -59.55 -39.68
CA ASP A 62 -15.21 -59.53 -39.07
C ASP A 62 -15.62 -58.11 -38.65
N ASN A 63 -16.90 -57.75 -38.82
CA ASN A 63 -17.42 -56.40 -38.55
C ASN A 63 -16.74 -55.25 -39.30
N GLU A 64 -16.00 -55.55 -40.37
CA GLU A 64 -15.35 -54.54 -41.20
C GLU A 64 -16.35 -53.83 -42.09
N LEU A 65 -16.28 -52.49 -42.08
CA LEU A 65 -17.04 -51.66 -42.99
C LEU A 65 -16.18 -51.32 -44.22
N GLY A 66 -16.72 -51.52 -45.42
CA GLY A 66 -15.97 -51.26 -46.64
C GLY A 66 -16.85 -51.10 -47.87
N ILE A 67 -16.28 -50.50 -48.91
CA ILE A 67 -16.92 -50.44 -50.22
C ILE A 67 -16.40 -51.60 -51.05
N TRP A 68 -17.32 -52.43 -51.52
CA TRP A 68 -17.03 -53.63 -52.28
C TRP A 68 -17.50 -53.46 -53.72
N GLU A 69 -16.61 -53.78 -54.64
CA GLU A 69 -16.94 -53.98 -56.04
C GLU A 69 -17.41 -55.42 -56.21
N TRP A 70 -18.54 -55.63 -56.87
CA TRP A 70 -19.06 -56.97 -57.10
C TRP A 70 -19.78 -57.10 -58.44
N GLU A 71 -19.83 -58.33 -58.95
CA GLU A 71 -20.59 -58.73 -60.12
C GLU A 71 -21.13 -60.15 -59.96
N PHE A 72 -22.16 -60.50 -60.74
CA PHE A 72 -22.64 -61.87 -60.78
C PHE A 72 -21.61 -62.76 -61.48
N ASP A 73 -21.44 -63.98 -60.96
CA ASP A 73 -20.69 -65.01 -61.66
C ASP A 73 -21.38 -65.26 -63.03
N PRO A 74 -20.64 -65.16 -64.16
CA PRO A 74 -21.20 -65.37 -65.48
C PRO A 74 -21.84 -66.76 -65.66
N GLU A 75 -21.35 -67.76 -64.92
CA GLU A 75 -21.79 -69.17 -65.01
C GLU A 75 -22.90 -69.50 -64.00
N ASP A 76 -22.93 -68.82 -62.85
CA ASP A 76 -23.91 -69.03 -61.79
C ASP A 76 -24.44 -67.70 -61.22
N LYS A 77 -25.61 -67.28 -61.69
CA LYS A 77 -26.26 -66.03 -61.21
C LYS A 77 -26.64 -66.04 -59.73
N THR A 78 -26.47 -67.16 -59.02
CA THR A 78 -26.65 -67.22 -57.56
C THR A 78 -25.37 -66.89 -56.79
N LYS A 79 -24.21 -66.86 -57.47
CA LYS A 79 -22.91 -66.50 -56.92
C LYS A 79 -22.49 -65.11 -57.37
N GLN A 80 -21.70 -64.46 -56.52
CA GLN A 80 -21.14 -63.14 -56.79
C GLN A 80 -19.63 -63.19 -56.58
N TRP A 81 -18.89 -62.53 -57.46
CA TRP A 81 -17.50 -62.21 -57.22
C TRP A 81 -17.44 -60.83 -56.58
N SER A 82 -16.65 -60.68 -55.53
CA SER A 82 -16.49 -59.42 -54.82
C SER A 82 -15.02 -59.12 -54.53
N SER A 83 -14.67 -57.85 -54.60
CA SER A 83 -13.32 -57.35 -54.30
C SER A 83 -13.42 -56.03 -53.55
N ARG A 84 -12.54 -55.85 -52.56
CA ARG A 84 -12.51 -54.64 -51.75
C ARG A 84 -11.98 -53.47 -52.57
N THR A 85 -12.64 -52.32 -52.48
CA THR A 85 -12.18 -51.08 -53.09
C THR A 85 -11.47 -50.18 -52.08
N GLN A 86 -10.73 -49.19 -52.59
CA GLN A 86 -10.12 -48.12 -51.81
C GLN A 86 -10.96 -46.84 -51.82
N GLU A 87 -12.23 -46.93 -52.21
CA GLU A 87 -13.13 -45.78 -52.27
C GLU A 87 -13.34 -45.17 -50.87
N LEU A 88 -13.46 -43.84 -50.81
CA LEU A 88 -13.59 -43.09 -49.56
C LEU A 88 -15.04 -43.04 -49.10
N PHE A 89 -15.23 -43.26 -47.80
CA PHE A 89 -16.46 -42.99 -47.05
C PHE A 89 -16.07 -42.55 -45.64
N TYR A 90 -16.97 -41.90 -44.92
CA TYR A 90 -16.72 -41.45 -43.54
C TYR A 90 -17.60 -42.22 -42.56
N GLU A 91 -16.98 -42.85 -41.58
CA GLU A 91 -17.65 -43.49 -40.46
C GLU A 91 -17.73 -42.54 -39.26
N LEU A 92 -18.88 -42.46 -38.60
CA LEU A 92 -19.05 -41.67 -37.39
C LEU A 92 -18.72 -42.54 -36.17
N ILE A 93 -17.69 -42.13 -35.43
CA ILE A 93 -17.25 -42.76 -34.18
C ILE A 93 -17.71 -41.88 -33.03
N PHE A 94 -18.37 -42.45 -32.03
CA PHE A 94 -18.90 -41.68 -30.90
C PHE A 94 -17.88 -41.67 -29.78
N LEU A 95 -17.64 -40.50 -29.21
CA LEU A 95 -16.72 -40.34 -28.09
C LEU A 95 -17.18 -41.17 -26.89
N ASP A 96 -16.29 -42.05 -26.42
CA ASP A 96 -16.48 -42.94 -25.26
C ASP A 96 -17.75 -43.79 -25.31
N ASN A 97 -18.07 -44.28 -26.51
CA ASN A 97 -19.18 -45.21 -26.73
C ASN A 97 -18.69 -46.35 -27.64
N ASP A 98 -18.19 -47.41 -27.02
CA ASP A 98 -17.66 -48.60 -27.70
C ASP A 98 -18.74 -49.60 -28.10
N ASN A 99 -20.00 -49.41 -27.67
CA ASN A 99 -21.13 -50.28 -28.03
C ASN A 99 -22.40 -49.53 -28.44
N LEU A 100 -22.44 -49.08 -29.70
CA LEU A 100 -23.60 -48.39 -30.28
C LEU A 100 -24.91 -49.21 -30.30
N ASN A 101 -24.85 -50.52 -30.06
CA ASN A 101 -26.04 -51.37 -29.96
C ASN A 101 -26.90 -51.01 -28.73
N GLU A 102 -26.28 -50.49 -27.66
CA GLU A 102 -26.97 -50.07 -26.42
C GLU A 102 -27.57 -48.66 -26.51
N GLY A 103 -27.12 -47.87 -27.49
CA GLY A 103 -27.65 -46.52 -27.73
C GLY A 103 -26.60 -45.57 -28.30
N LEU A 104 -27.06 -44.43 -28.79
CA LEU A 104 -26.20 -43.32 -29.19
C LEU A 104 -26.04 -42.36 -28.01
N THR A 105 -25.11 -42.68 -27.12
CA THR A 105 -24.73 -41.83 -25.99
C THR A 105 -23.40 -41.15 -26.27
N ILE A 106 -23.24 -39.95 -25.72
CA ILE A 106 -21.96 -39.26 -25.55
C ILE A 106 -21.94 -38.83 -24.09
N PRO A 107 -20.79 -38.92 -23.40
CA PRO A 107 -20.65 -38.40 -22.06
C PRO A 107 -21.20 -36.97 -21.95
N ALA A 108 -22.08 -36.75 -20.97
CA ALA A 108 -22.63 -35.43 -20.63
C ALA A 108 -21.61 -34.61 -19.81
N ILE A 109 -20.37 -34.59 -20.31
CA ILE A 109 -19.24 -33.83 -19.78
C ILE A 109 -18.96 -32.66 -20.73
N ASP A 110 -18.27 -31.66 -20.22
CA ASP A 110 -17.98 -30.45 -20.98
C ASP A 110 -17.02 -30.72 -22.15
N LEU A 111 -16.94 -29.79 -23.11
CA LEU A 111 -16.15 -29.99 -24.33
C LEU A 111 -14.66 -30.23 -24.02
N GLU A 112 -14.20 -29.69 -22.91
CA GLU A 112 -12.81 -29.70 -22.49
C GLU A 112 -12.44 -31.02 -21.82
N ASP A 113 -13.34 -31.60 -21.03
CA ASP A 113 -13.24 -32.99 -20.57
C ASP A 113 -13.20 -33.97 -21.72
N LYS A 114 -13.97 -33.70 -22.78
CA LYS A 114 -13.93 -34.48 -24.01
C LYS A 114 -12.58 -34.38 -24.70
N ILE A 115 -11.96 -33.21 -24.71
CA ILE A 115 -10.61 -33.01 -25.26
C ILE A 115 -9.56 -33.78 -24.43
N ASP A 116 -9.61 -33.68 -23.11
CA ASP A 116 -8.69 -34.42 -22.24
C ASP A 116 -8.90 -35.94 -22.34
N LEU A 117 -10.14 -36.40 -22.48
CA LEU A 117 -10.47 -37.80 -22.75
C LEU A 117 -9.92 -38.26 -24.11
N MET A 118 -10.00 -37.42 -25.14
CA MET A 118 -9.39 -37.69 -26.44
C MET A 118 -7.86 -37.79 -26.37
N ILE A 119 -7.22 -36.93 -25.57
CA ILE A 119 -5.75 -36.92 -25.42
C ILE A 119 -5.27 -38.06 -24.52
N SER A 120 -6.00 -38.41 -23.46
CA SER A 120 -5.67 -39.52 -22.56
C SER A 120 -5.94 -40.88 -23.22
N GLY A 121 -6.99 -40.94 -24.02
CA GLY A 121 -7.41 -42.09 -24.81
C GLY A 121 -8.71 -42.69 -24.31
N PHE A 122 -9.59 -43.08 -25.23
CA PHE A 122 -10.87 -43.72 -24.91
C PHE A 122 -11.09 -44.97 -25.77
N LYS A 123 -11.98 -45.84 -25.32
CA LYS A 123 -12.29 -47.07 -26.06
C LYS A 123 -13.19 -46.76 -27.24
N VAL A 124 -12.87 -47.35 -28.38
CA VAL A 124 -13.69 -47.34 -29.58
C VAL A 124 -14.00 -48.76 -30.02
N GLN A 125 -14.92 -48.89 -30.95
CA GLN A 125 -15.26 -50.16 -31.57
C GLN A 125 -14.07 -50.81 -32.30
N ASN A 126 -14.08 -52.13 -32.42
CA ASN A 126 -13.10 -52.86 -33.21
C ASN A 126 -13.31 -52.59 -34.71
N ASN A 127 -12.22 -52.60 -35.47
CA ASN A 127 -12.23 -52.56 -36.95
C ASN A 127 -12.90 -51.31 -37.55
N ILE A 128 -12.68 -50.14 -36.93
CA ILE A 128 -13.13 -48.85 -37.45
C ILE A 128 -12.44 -48.50 -38.78
N SER A 129 -13.16 -47.75 -39.62
CA SER A 129 -12.66 -47.23 -40.88
C SER A 129 -11.47 -46.27 -40.68
N SER A 130 -10.56 -46.25 -41.66
CA SER A 130 -9.45 -45.29 -41.69
C SER A 130 -9.90 -43.84 -41.88
N ASN A 131 -11.11 -43.63 -42.38
CA ASN A 131 -11.72 -42.33 -42.59
C ASN A 131 -12.88 -42.18 -41.61
N LEU A 132 -12.63 -41.46 -40.53
CA LEU A 132 -13.55 -41.35 -39.41
C LEU A 132 -13.87 -39.90 -39.08
N LEU A 133 -15.04 -39.71 -38.47
CA LEU A 133 -15.53 -38.47 -37.91
C LEU A 133 -15.88 -38.72 -36.45
N LEU A 134 -15.14 -38.11 -35.54
CA LEU A 134 -15.35 -38.30 -34.12
C LEU A 134 -16.48 -37.40 -33.63
N VAL A 135 -17.62 -37.97 -33.30
CA VAL A 135 -18.78 -37.27 -32.78
C VAL A 135 -18.55 -36.91 -31.31
N PHE A 136 -18.57 -35.61 -31.01
CA PHE A 136 -18.41 -35.08 -29.65
C PHE A 136 -19.68 -34.40 -29.10
N GLY A 137 -20.67 -34.18 -29.97
CA GLY A 137 -21.95 -33.59 -29.61
C GLY A 137 -23.11 -34.13 -30.43
N ILE A 138 -24.27 -34.30 -29.79
CA ILE A 138 -25.53 -34.70 -30.42
C ILE A 138 -26.60 -33.67 -30.06
N SER A 139 -27.27 -33.13 -31.07
CA SER A 139 -28.52 -32.37 -30.91
C SER A 139 -29.70 -33.18 -31.41
N GLU A 140 -30.92 -32.64 -31.39
CA GLU A 140 -32.09 -33.32 -31.97
C GLU A 140 -31.88 -33.68 -33.45
N LYS A 141 -31.33 -32.76 -34.24
CA LYS A 141 -31.24 -32.87 -35.71
C LYS A 141 -29.83 -33.13 -36.25
N ASP A 142 -28.79 -32.83 -35.48
CA ASP A 142 -27.42 -32.77 -35.97
C ASP A 142 -26.43 -33.52 -35.07
N TYR A 143 -25.39 -34.08 -35.68
CA TYR A 143 -24.14 -34.54 -35.08
C TYR A 143 -23.06 -33.46 -35.25
N TYR A 144 -22.29 -33.23 -34.19
CA TYR A 144 -21.10 -32.38 -34.22
C TYR A 144 -19.86 -33.26 -34.15
N CYS A 145 -19.01 -33.15 -35.18
CA CYS A 145 -17.92 -34.09 -35.40
C CYS A 145 -16.58 -33.40 -35.59
N PHE A 146 -15.52 -33.98 -35.05
CA PHE A 146 -14.14 -33.68 -35.40
C PHE A 146 -13.67 -34.56 -36.55
N ASN A 147 -13.13 -33.92 -37.59
CA ASN A 147 -12.37 -34.56 -38.64
C ASN A 147 -10.87 -34.39 -38.34
N LEU A 148 -10.21 -35.50 -38.03
CA LEU A 148 -8.79 -35.55 -37.63
C LEU A 148 -7.97 -36.20 -38.73
N LYS A 149 -6.75 -35.70 -38.96
CA LYS A 149 -5.82 -36.38 -39.89
C LYS A 149 -5.33 -37.67 -39.26
N LYS A 150 -5.03 -38.68 -40.08
CA LYS A 150 -4.46 -39.95 -39.61
C LYS A 150 -3.13 -39.80 -38.88
N THR A 151 -2.39 -38.72 -39.12
CA THR A 151 -1.15 -38.38 -38.41
C THR A 151 -1.38 -37.89 -36.98
N ASP A 152 -2.61 -37.50 -36.66
CA ASP A 152 -2.95 -36.72 -35.47
C ASP A 152 -3.57 -37.58 -34.37
N TYR A 153 -3.80 -38.86 -34.64
CA TYR A 153 -4.27 -39.83 -33.65
C TYR A 153 -3.52 -41.16 -33.76
N ASN A 154 -3.56 -41.93 -32.69
CA ASN A 154 -3.11 -43.30 -32.61
C ASN A 154 -4.27 -44.20 -32.19
N LEU A 155 -4.33 -45.40 -32.76
CA LEU A 155 -5.32 -46.42 -32.41
C LEU A 155 -4.56 -47.71 -32.08
N GLU A 156 -4.42 -47.99 -30.79
CA GLU A 156 -3.77 -49.21 -30.29
C GLU A 156 -4.72 -49.96 -29.38
N HIS A 157 -4.93 -51.26 -29.63
CA HIS A 157 -5.81 -52.10 -28.81
C HIS A 157 -7.21 -51.50 -28.56
N ASN A 158 -7.79 -50.88 -29.59
CA ASN A 158 -9.08 -50.17 -29.55
C ASN A 158 -9.13 -48.93 -28.65
N VAL A 159 -7.96 -48.42 -28.23
CA VAL A 159 -7.86 -47.14 -27.54
C VAL A 159 -7.52 -46.08 -28.59
N PHE A 160 -8.45 -45.17 -28.80
CA PHE A 160 -8.29 -44.02 -29.69
C PHE A 160 -7.69 -42.87 -28.89
N LYS A 161 -6.49 -42.42 -29.28
CA LYS A 161 -5.75 -41.36 -28.61
C LYS A 161 -5.34 -40.28 -29.60
N VAL A 162 -5.76 -39.05 -29.34
CA VAL A 162 -5.38 -37.88 -30.15
C VAL A 162 -4.07 -37.30 -29.64
N ARG A 163 -3.22 -36.88 -30.56
CA ARG A 163 -1.97 -36.21 -30.21
C ARG A 163 -2.26 -34.80 -29.69
N ASP A 164 -1.59 -34.44 -28.61
CA ASP A 164 -1.60 -33.08 -28.10
C ASP A 164 -1.04 -32.11 -29.17
N GLY A 165 -1.77 -31.04 -29.47
CA GLY A 165 -1.48 -30.08 -30.53
C GLY A 165 -2.08 -30.42 -31.90
N ALA A 166 -2.87 -31.48 -32.03
CA ALA A 166 -3.60 -31.82 -33.26
C ALA A 166 -4.59 -30.70 -33.67
N ILE A 167 -4.84 -30.53 -34.97
CA ILE A 167 -5.86 -29.59 -35.46
C ILE A 167 -7.08 -30.39 -35.92
N ALA A 168 -8.21 -30.15 -35.29
CA ALA A 168 -9.47 -30.81 -35.57
C ALA A 168 -10.40 -29.89 -36.36
N ASN A 169 -10.87 -30.37 -37.51
CA ASN A 169 -11.83 -29.66 -38.32
C ASN A 169 -13.25 -30.00 -37.85
N VAL A 170 -13.98 -28.99 -37.37
CA VAL A 170 -15.33 -29.19 -36.82
C VAL A 170 -16.34 -29.19 -37.96
N HIS A 171 -17.12 -30.25 -38.04
CA HIS A 171 -18.22 -30.38 -39.01
C HIS A 171 -19.54 -30.58 -38.29
N LYS A 172 -20.58 -29.97 -38.85
CA LYS A 172 -21.98 -30.20 -38.45
C LYS A 172 -22.67 -31.06 -39.50
N ILE A 173 -23.14 -32.23 -39.08
CA ILE A 173 -23.74 -33.24 -39.95
C ILE A 173 -25.19 -33.49 -39.53
N GLN A 174 -26.13 -33.28 -40.46
CA GLN A 174 -27.54 -33.59 -40.21
C GLN A 174 -27.73 -35.11 -40.10
N LYS A 175 -28.51 -35.58 -39.11
CA LYS A 175 -28.76 -37.01 -38.88
C LYS A 175 -29.39 -37.70 -40.09
N GLU A 176 -30.22 -36.99 -40.85
CA GLU A 176 -30.81 -37.46 -42.12
C GLU A 176 -29.77 -37.71 -43.22
N HIS A 177 -28.56 -37.16 -43.06
CA HIS A 177 -27.43 -37.40 -43.95
C HIS A 177 -26.57 -38.58 -43.50
N CYS A 178 -26.97 -39.31 -42.46
CA CYS A 178 -26.29 -40.50 -41.99
C CYS A 178 -27.11 -41.76 -42.31
N ILE A 179 -26.40 -42.87 -42.47
CA ILE A 179 -26.94 -44.22 -42.63
C ILE A 179 -26.67 -44.96 -41.33
N ASP A 180 -27.71 -45.48 -40.71
CA ASP A 180 -27.61 -46.28 -39.50
C ASP A 180 -27.75 -47.75 -39.86
N THR A 181 -26.72 -48.56 -39.61
CA THR A 181 -26.78 -49.98 -39.98
C THR A 181 -27.85 -50.74 -39.20
N ASN A 182 -28.31 -50.24 -38.05
CA ASN A 182 -29.40 -50.86 -37.29
C ASN A 182 -30.70 -50.99 -38.11
N ASP A 183 -30.95 -50.05 -39.03
CA ASP A 183 -32.09 -50.13 -39.95
C ASP A 183 -31.97 -51.30 -40.94
N HIS A 184 -30.75 -51.78 -41.17
CA HIS A 184 -30.40 -52.85 -42.11
C HIS A 184 -30.12 -54.19 -41.42
N LEU A 185 -29.78 -54.21 -40.13
CA LEU A 185 -29.52 -55.45 -39.37
C LEU A 185 -30.73 -56.39 -39.37
N LYS A 186 -31.96 -55.86 -39.48
CA LYS A 186 -33.20 -56.66 -39.65
C LYS A 186 -33.22 -57.51 -40.92
N ASN A 187 -32.35 -57.23 -41.89
CA ASN A 187 -32.21 -58.00 -43.13
C ASN A 187 -31.26 -59.20 -42.98
N VAL A 188 -30.56 -59.33 -41.85
CA VAL A 188 -29.67 -60.45 -41.56
C VAL A 188 -30.52 -61.64 -41.07
N PRO A 189 -30.36 -62.85 -41.63
CA PRO A 189 -31.03 -64.04 -41.12
C PRO A 189 -30.67 -64.27 -39.64
N PHE A 190 -31.67 -64.45 -38.78
CA PHE A 190 -31.49 -64.62 -37.34
C PHE A 190 -30.54 -65.78 -37.00
N GLY A 191 -29.59 -65.51 -36.10
CA GLY A 191 -28.80 -66.53 -35.39
C GLY A 191 -27.29 -66.37 -35.57
N ALA A 192 -26.62 -65.96 -34.49
CA ALA A 192 -25.18 -66.11 -34.23
C ALA A 192 -24.17 -65.14 -34.88
N TYR A 193 -24.59 -63.95 -35.32
CA TYR A 193 -23.67 -62.92 -35.79
C TYR A 193 -23.52 -61.80 -34.75
N ASP A 194 -22.31 -61.59 -34.25
CA ASP A 194 -21.97 -60.47 -33.36
C ASP A 194 -21.78 -59.19 -34.18
N VAL A 195 -22.85 -58.65 -34.76
CA VAL A 195 -22.76 -57.49 -35.66
C VAL A 195 -22.88 -56.18 -34.88
N GLN A 196 -21.89 -55.31 -35.02
CA GLN A 196 -21.90 -53.99 -34.38
C GLN A 196 -22.64 -52.96 -35.22
N ARG A 197 -23.58 -52.20 -34.60
CA ARG A 197 -24.20 -51.02 -35.22
C ARG A 197 -23.13 -49.98 -35.57
N ARG A 198 -23.22 -49.42 -36.77
CA ARG A 198 -22.34 -48.38 -37.33
C ARG A 198 -23.17 -47.23 -37.87
N ILE A 199 -22.62 -46.02 -37.84
CA ILE A 199 -23.21 -44.83 -38.43
C ILE A 199 -22.29 -44.31 -39.54
N ILE A 200 -22.81 -44.15 -40.76
CA ILE A 200 -22.02 -43.77 -41.93
C ILE A 200 -22.54 -42.46 -42.51
N TYR A 201 -21.64 -41.53 -42.83
CA TYR A 201 -22.01 -40.31 -43.55
C TYR A 201 -22.29 -40.62 -45.03
N ARG A 202 -23.45 -40.20 -45.53
CA ARG A 202 -23.93 -40.55 -46.87
C ARG A 202 -23.25 -39.77 -48.00
N GLU A 203 -22.48 -38.72 -47.71
CA GLU A 203 -21.83 -37.93 -48.77
C GLU A 203 -20.34 -38.28 -48.84
N ARG A 204 -19.80 -38.41 -50.05
CA ARG A 204 -18.37 -38.74 -50.24
C ARG A 204 -17.43 -37.57 -49.94
N LYS A 205 -17.94 -36.34 -49.94
CA LYS A 205 -17.16 -35.14 -49.64
C LYS A 205 -17.76 -34.47 -48.42
N LEU A 206 -16.91 -34.12 -47.47
CA LEU A 206 -17.29 -33.25 -46.37
C LEU A 206 -17.53 -31.84 -46.92
N LYS A 207 -18.55 -31.18 -46.37
CA LYS A 207 -18.69 -29.72 -46.52
C LYS A 207 -17.52 -29.02 -45.84
N GLU A 208 -17.30 -27.75 -46.17
CA GLU A 208 -16.29 -26.95 -45.50
C GLU A 208 -16.46 -27.01 -43.97
N PRO A 209 -15.36 -27.07 -43.21
CA PRO A 209 -15.44 -27.08 -41.76
C PRO A 209 -16.05 -25.77 -41.26
N LEU A 210 -16.79 -25.85 -40.16
CA LEU A 210 -17.30 -24.67 -39.48
C LEU A 210 -16.15 -23.87 -38.84
N GLU A 211 -15.19 -24.58 -38.28
CA GLU A 211 -14.03 -24.02 -37.58
C GLU A 211 -12.90 -25.05 -37.51
N GLU A 212 -11.68 -24.57 -37.34
CA GLU A 212 -10.50 -25.38 -37.03
C GLU A 212 -10.16 -25.20 -35.55
N LEU A 213 -10.14 -26.29 -34.79
CA LEU A 213 -9.91 -26.27 -33.35
C LEU A 213 -8.58 -26.96 -33.01
N PRO A 214 -7.62 -26.27 -32.39
CA PRO A 214 -6.43 -26.91 -31.86
C PRO A 214 -6.79 -27.74 -30.62
N ILE A 215 -6.60 -29.06 -30.72
CA ILE A 215 -6.75 -30.00 -29.61
C ILE A 215 -5.46 -29.94 -28.79
N LYS A 216 -5.50 -29.18 -27.71
CA LYS A 216 -4.39 -29.10 -26.76
C LYS A 216 -4.85 -29.53 -25.38
N SER A 217 -3.99 -30.26 -24.68
CA SER A 217 -4.21 -30.52 -23.26
C SER A 217 -4.20 -29.21 -22.49
N PHE A 218 -4.83 -29.17 -21.32
CA PHE A 218 -4.73 -28.03 -20.42
C PHE A 218 -3.26 -27.62 -20.19
N LEU A 219 -2.37 -28.60 -19.96
CA LEU A 219 -0.94 -28.37 -19.77
C LEU A 219 -0.28 -27.78 -21.03
N GLY A 220 -0.68 -28.24 -22.20
CA GLY A 220 -0.23 -27.70 -23.49
C GLY A 220 -0.69 -26.26 -23.71
N LEU A 221 -1.93 -25.92 -23.36
CA LEU A 221 -2.46 -24.56 -23.42
C LEU A 221 -1.77 -23.64 -22.42
N PHE A 222 -1.60 -24.09 -21.18
CA PHE A 222 -0.93 -23.37 -20.12
C PHE A 222 0.51 -23.03 -20.50
N LYS A 223 1.26 -24.00 -21.03
CA LYS A 223 2.61 -23.78 -21.55
C LYS A 223 2.63 -22.75 -22.68
N CYS A 224 1.75 -22.87 -23.67
CA CYS A 224 1.67 -21.93 -24.79
C CYS A 224 1.40 -20.49 -24.34
N TYR A 225 0.55 -20.31 -23.33
CA TYR A 225 0.22 -19.00 -22.78
C TYR A 225 1.44 -18.31 -22.14
N PHE A 226 2.18 -19.04 -21.29
CA PHE A 226 3.38 -18.48 -20.66
C PHE A 226 4.51 -18.26 -21.67
N GLU A 227 4.66 -19.13 -22.66
CA GLU A 227 5.59 -18.90 -23.78
C GLU A 227 5.22 -17.63 -24.57
N ASP A 228 3.92 -17.36 -24.77
CA ASP A 228 3.44 -16.13 -25.40
C ASP A 228 3.72 -14.88 -24.55
N ILE A 229 3.51 -14.95 -23.23
CA ILE A 229 3.90 -13.86 -22.30
C ILE A 229 5.41 -13.62 -22.37
N GLY A 230 6.22 -14.70 -22.29
CA GLY A 230 7.67 -14.62 -22.37
C GLY A 230 8.19 -14.10 -23.71
N ARG A 231 7.40 -14.22 -24.79
CA ARG A 231 7.69 -13.59 -26.09
C ARG A 231 7.31 -12.11 -26.15
N ARG A 232 6.28 -11.68 -25.41
CA ARG A 232 5.81 -10.27 -25.40
C ARG A 232 6.59 -9.38 -24.45
N MET A 233 7.01 -9.95 -23.32
CA MET A 233 7.93 -9.30 -22.39
C MET A 233 9.34 -9.46 -22.99
N GLU A 234 10.10 -8.38 -23.17
CA GLU A 234 11.45 -8.40 -23.78
C GLU A 234 12.50 -9.04 -22.85
N TYR A 235 12.27 -10.26 -22.40
CA TYR A 235 13.12 -10.96 -21.44
C TYR A 235 14.43 -11.45 -22.06
N ASN A 236 15.49 -11.40 -21.27
CA ASN A 236 16.78 -11.98 -21.64
C ASN A 236 16.73 -13.52 -21.55
N GLU A 237 17.73 -14.19 -22.12
CA GLU A 237 17.74 -15.66 -22.22
C GLU A 237 17.78 -16.37 -20.86
N GLU A 238 18.41 -15.80 -19.85
CA GLU A 238 18.40 -16.35 -18.48
C GLU A 238 17.00 -16.28 -17.85
N GLN A 239 16.29 -15.17 -18.04
CA GLN A 239 14.92 -14.99 -17.56
C GLN A 239 13.94 -15.94 -18.26
N LYS A 240 14.09 -16.12 -19.59
CA LYS A 240 13.30 -17.11 -20.33
C LYS A 240 13.55 -18.52 -19.82
N LEU A 241 14.80 -18.89 -19.57
CA LEU A 241 15.17 -20.20 -19.05
C LEU A 241 14.63 -20.41 -17.62
N LEU A 242 14.64 -19.38 -16.78
CA LEU A 242 14.06 -19.45 -15.43
C LEU A 242 12.54 -19.66 -15.48
N ILE A 243 11.84 -18.90 -16.32
CA ILE A 243 10.39 -19.06 -16.54
C ILE A 243 10.09 -20.46 -17.07
N GLN A 244 10.87 -20.94 -18.04
CA GLN A 244 10.70 -22.28 -18.62
C GLN A 244 10.94 -23.38 -17.58
N ASN A 245 11.98 -23.27 -16.75
CA ASN A 245 12.24 -24.20 -15.66
C ASN A 245 11.14 -24.17 -14.58
N THR A 246 10.59 -22.99 -14.31
CA THR A 246 9.50 -22.80 -13.34
C THR A 246 8.21 -23.44 -13.85
N ILE A 247 7.89 -23.25 -15.14
CA ILE A 247 6.76 -23.91 -15.80
C ILE A 247 6.98 -25.42 -15.79
N ASP A 248 8.15 -25.91 -16.20
CA ASP A 248 8.43 -27.34 -16.22
C ASP A 248 8.39 -27.97 -14.82
N TYR A 249 8.75 -27.23 -13.77
CA TYR A 249 8.59 -27.64 -12.37
C TYR A 249 7.12 -27.63 -11.93
N ALA A 250 6.35 -26.62 -12.32
CA ALA A 250 4.91 -26.55 -12.06
C ALA A 250 4.16 -27.70 -12.77
N LEU A 251 4.54 -28.00 -14.02
CA LEU A 251 4.01 -29.10 -14.83
C LEU A 251 4.31 -30.48 -14.21
N LYS A 252 5.43 -30.63 -13.49
CA LYS A 252 5.76 -31.85 -12.74
C LYS A 252 4.95 -32.00 -11.45
N ASN A 253 4.40 -30.91 -10.92
CA ASN A 253 3.63 -30.87 -9.67
C ASN A 253 2.17 -30.49 -9.93
N ARG A 254 1.54 -31.14 -10.91
CA ARG A 254 0.17 -30.90 -11.39
C ARG A 254 -0.86 -30.77 -10.26
N GLU A 255 -0.79 -31.65 -9.25
CA GLU A 255 -1.72 -31.69 -8.12
C GLU A 255 -1.75 -30.38 -7.31
N ASN A 256 -0.60 -29.69 -7.20
CA ASN A 256 -0.50 -28.43 -6.45
C ASN A 256 -1.15 -27.26 -7.20
N ILE A 257 -1.06 -27.27 -8.54
CA ILE A 257 -1.74 -26.28 -9.38
C ILE A 257 -3.26 -26.51 -9.30
N GLU A 258 -3.69 -27.77 -9.39
CA GLU A 258 -5.10 -28.14 -9.26
C GLU A 258 -5.67 -27.75 -7.88
N TYR A 259 -4.88 -27.92 -6.81
CA TYR A 259 -5.25 -27.51 -5.45
C TYR A 259 -5.34 -25.98 -5.28
N PHE A 260 -4.38 -25.23 -5.83
CA PHE A 260 -4.40 -23.77 -5.83
C PHE A 260 -5.68 -23.21 -6.48
N PHE A 261 -6.09 -23.78 -7.62
CA PHE A 261 -7.30 -23.33 -8.29
C PHE A 261 -8.59 -23.71 -7.54
N LYS A 262 -8.63 -24.89 -6.90
CA LYS A 262 -9.75 -25.29 -6.02
C LYS A 262 -9.98 -24.34 -4.85
N LEU A 263 -8.92 -23.73 -4.32
CA LEU A 263 -9.02 -22.74 -3.22
C LEU A 263 -9.56 -21.38 -3.66
N SER A 264 -9.41 -21.04 -4.95
CA SER A 264 -9.68 -19.69 -5.48
C SER A 264 -11.10 -19.46 -6.03
N THR A 265 -11.96 -20.48 -6.07
CA THR A 265 -13.35 -20.36 -6.55
C THR A 265 -14.36 -20.86 -5.52
N PHE A 266 -15.31 -20.01 -5.15
CA PHE A 266 -16.43 -20.33 -4.26
C PHE A 266 -17.36 -21.39 -4.87
N GLU A 267 -17.60 -22.45 -4.09
CA GLU A 267 -18.72 -23.39 -4.09
C GLU A 267 -19.18 -23.96 -5.46
N GLU A 268 -18.72 -25.15 -5.80
CA GLU A 268 -19.51 -26.39 -5.97
C GLU A 268 -18.64 -27.49 -6.61
N ASN A 269 -19.03 -28.74 -6.38
CA ASN A 269 -18.25 -29.95 -6.64
C ASN A 269 -17.87 -30.15 -8.11
N ASP A 270 -16.74 -30.84 -8.30
CA ASP A 270 -16.10 -31.25 -9.55
C ASP A 270 -15.47 -30.12 -10.39
N PHE A 271 -14.34 -29.63 -9.87
CA PHE A 271 -13.44 -28.73 -10.58
C PHE A 271 -12.79 -29.46 -11.77
N ILE A 272 -13.29 -29.21 -12.99
CA ILE A 272 -12.60 -29.61 -14.22
C ILE A 272 -12.35 -28.40 -15.13
N PHE A 273 -11.13 -28.33 -15.68
CA PHE A 273 -10.60 -27.16 -16.37
C PHE A 273 -11.22 -27.01 -17.78
N THR A 274 -12.06 -25.98 -17.97
CA THR A 274 -12.74 -25.66 -19.23
C THR A 274 -12.17 -24.38 -19.90
N HIS A 275 -12.58 -24.04 -21.12
CA HIS A 275 -12.30 -22.76 -21.81
C HIS A 275 -12.96 -21.59 -21.05
N SER A 276 -13.99 -21.87 -20.23
CA SER A 276 -14.52 -20.94 -19.23
C SER A 276 -13.48 -20.58 -18.15
N THR A 277 -12.57 -21.51 -17.84
CA THR A 277 -11.42 -21.27 -16.96
C THR A 277 -10.45 -20.28 -17.58
N MET A 278 -10.35 -20.17 -18.92
CA MET A 278 -9.50 -19.15 -19.56
C MET A 278 -10.10 -17.74 -19.46
N LYS A 279 -11.43 -17.61 -19.53
CA LYS A 279 -12.14 -16.34 -19.31
C LYS A 279 -12.10 -15.92 -17.84
N LYS A 280 -12.28 -16.89 -16.93
CA LYS A 280 -12.03 -16.70 -15.50
C LYS A 280 -10.55 -16.47 -15.19
N PHE A 281 -9.62 -16.97 -16.01
CA PHE A 281 -8.19 -16.71 -15.89
C PHE A 281 -7.83 -15.32 -16.43
N GLU A 282 -8.50 -14.80 -17.45
CA GLU A 282 -8.37 -13.38 -17.84
C GLU A 282 -8.97 -12.46 -16.77
N GLU A 283 -10.11 -12.82 -16.16
CA GLU A 283 -10.69 -12.11 -15.03
C GLU A 283 -9.81 -12.20 -13.77
N ALA A 284 -9.31 -13.39 -13.44
CA ALA A 284 -8.37 -13.61 -12.34
C ALA A 284 -7.01 -12.99 -12.64
N SER A 285 -6.56 -12.94 -13.90
CA SER A 285 -5.36 -12.23 -14.33
C SER A 285 -5.57 -10.73 -14.24
N LYS A 286 -6.79 -10.23 -14.44
CA LYS A 286 -7.16 -8.84 -14.17
C LYS A 286 -7.16 -8.56 -12.67
N ILE A 287 -7.71 -9.46 -11.86
CA ILE A 287 -7.69 -9.36 -10.40
C ILE A 287 -6.25 -9.43 -9.88
N ILE A 288 -5.43 -10.36 -10.37
CA ILE A 288 -4.01 -10.49 -10.06
C ILE A 288 -3.26 -9.26 -10.57
N HIS A 289 -3.57 -8.72 -11.75
CA HIS A 289 -2.97 -7.48 -12.25
C HIS A 289 -3.36 -6.27 -11.38
N ASP A 290 -4.60 -6.19 -10.92
CA ASP A 290 -5.11 -5.16 -10.00
C ASP A 290 -4.53 -5.34 -8.56
N TYR A 291 -4.23 -6.58 -8.16
CA TYR A 291 -3.62 -6.94 -6.88
C TYR A 291 -2.09 -6.76 -6.89
N VAL A 292 -1.42 -7.09 -7.99
CA VAL A 292 0.01 -6.87 -8.25
C VAL A 292 0.30 -5.38 -8.41
N SER A 293 -0.62 -4.59 -8.97
CA SER A 293 -0.46 -3.13 -9.08
C SER A 293 -0.75 -2.36 -7.77
N LYS A 294 -1.29 -3.02 -6.73
CA LYS A 294 -1.47 -2.44 -5.38
C LYS A 294 -1.11 -3.45 -4.29
N LYS A 295 0.10 -3.32 -3.71
CA LYS A 295 0.58 -4.02 -2.50
C LYS A 295 0.71 -5.56 -2.55
N GLY A 296 0.26 -6.26 -3.60
CA GLY A 296 0.22 -7.73 -3.62
C GLY A 296 1.52 -8.46 -3.95
N VAL A 297 2.53 -7.79 -4.52
CA VAL A 297 3.82 -8.43 -4.88
C VAL A 297 4.60 -8.87 -3.65
N GLU A 298 4.61 -8.04 -2.60
CA GLU A 298 5.29 -8.35 -1.34
C GLU A 298 4.66 -9.57 -0.67
N ASN A 299 3.33 -9.60 -0.49
CA ASN A 299 2.62 -10.71 0.15
C ASN A 299 2.68 -12.02 -0.67
N PHE A 300 2.69 -11.94 -2.01
CA PHE A 300 2.86 -13.12 -2.86
C PHE A 300 4.27 -13.70 -2.77
N LEU A 301 5.31 -12.84 -2.80
CA LEU A 301 6.69 -13.26 -2.58
C LEU A 301 6.88 -13.82 -1.17
N GLU A 302 6.28 -13.21 -0.15
CA GLU A 302 6.29 -13.70 1.23
C GLU A 302 5.70 -15.11 1.32
N SER A 303 4.53 -15.33 0.73
CA SER A 303 3.86 -16.64 0.73
C SER A 303 4.64 -17.72 -0.04
N VAL A 304 5.29 -17.37 -1.16
CA VAL A 304 6.11 -18.31 -1.95
C VAL A 304 7.41 -18.66 -1.21
N ILE A 305 8.03 -17.69 -0.52
CA ILE A 305 9.25 -17.89 0.28
C ILE A 305 8.95 -18.69 1.55
N GLU A 306 7.82 -18.44 2.23
CA GLU A 306 7.45 -19.16 3.45
C GLU A 306 7.09 -20.62 3.20
N ASN A 307 6.44 -20.93 2.07
CA ASN A 307 5.91 -22.26 1.78
C ASN A 307 6.85 -23.15 0.94
N THR A 308 8.03 -22.65 0.54
CA THR A 308 9.01 -23.43 -0.23
C THR A 308 10.38 -23.49 0.49
N PRO A 309 10.67 -24.55 1.25
CA PRO A 309 11.83 -24.63 2.14
C PRO A 309 13.20 -24.42 1.46
N ASP A 310 13.35 -24.89 0.22
CA ASP A 310 14.60 -24.81 -0.53
C ASP A 310 14.93 -23.38 -0.99
N TYR A 311 13.89 -22.62 -1.38
CA TYR A 311 14.03 -21.19 -1.68
C TYR A 311 14.27 -20.38 -0.42
N LYS A 312 13.56 -20.69 0.68
CA LYS A 312 13.80 -20.06 1.99
C LYS A 312 15.25 -20.24 2.43
N ASN A 313 15.82 -21.44 2.32
CA ASN A 313 17.21 -21.70 2.70
C ASN A 313 18.22 -21.01 1.79
N SER A 314 18.01 -21.01 0.47
CA SER A 314 18.89 -20.29 -0.48
C SER A 314 18.84 -18.78 -0.29
N TYR A 315 17.65 -18.23 -0.06
CA TYR A 315 17.46 -16.79 0.20
C TYR A 315 17.99 -16.39 1.57
N LEU A 316 17.85 -17.24 2.60
CA LEU A 316 18.48 -17.05 3.91
C LEU A 316 20.00 -17.11 3.84
N ASP A 317 20.59 -17.92 2.96
CA ASP A 317 22.05 -17.97 2.80
C ASP A 317 22.60 -16.77 2.02
N ILE A 318 21.86 -16.25 1.03
CA ILE A 318 22.16 -14.96 0.37
C ILE A 318 22.00 -13.80 1.38
N LEU A 319 20.89 -13.75 2.11
CA LEU A 319 20.65 -12.75 3.14
C LEU A 319 21.66 -12.84 4.27
N LYS A 320 22.11 -14.03 4.69
CA LYS A 320 23.21 -14.14 5.66
C LYS A 320 24.51 -13.58 5.08
N GLY A 321 24.80 -13.79 3.80
CA GLY A 321 25.97 -13.23 3.14
C GLY A 321 25.94 -11.70 3.13
N ASP A 322 24.85 -11.11 2.64
CA ASP A 322 24.68 -9.66 2.54
C ASP A 322 24.49 -9.01 3.92
N TYR A 323 23.72 -9.62 4.83
CA TYR A 323 23.56 -9.17 6.22
C TYR A 323 24.89 -9.20 6.98
N LEU A 324 25.75 -10.22 6.80
CA LEU A 324 27.07 -10.25 7.43
C LEU A 324 28.01 -9.18 6.88
N ILE A 325 27.87 -8.80 5.61
CA ILE A 325 28.63 -7.71 4.99
C ILE A 325 28.12 -6.36 5.51
N ASP A 326 26.80 -6.16 5.54
CA ASP A 326 26.17 -4.93 6.04
C ASP A 326 26.38 -4.74 7.54
N GLU A 327 26.27 -5.80 8.35
CA GLU A 327 26.64 -5.80 9.77
C GLU A 327 28.12 -5.48 9.94
N LYS A 328 29.00 -6.05 9.13
CA LYS A 328 30.43 -5.74 9.21
C LYS A 328 30.70 -4.28 8.87
N ILE A 329 30.06 -3.73 7.84
CA ILE A 329 30.17 -2.31 7.47
C ILE A 329 29.62 -1.43 8.59
N LYS A 330 28.45 -1.75 9.16
CA LYS A 330 27.86 -1.03 10.30
C LYS A 330 28.74 -1.12 11.55
N ILE A 331 29.31 -2.28 11.85
CA ILE A 331 30.22 -2.46 12.99
C ILE A 331 31.53 -1.68 12.74
N GLU A 332 32.06 -1.65 11.52
CA GLU A 332 33.24 -0.85 11.17
C GLU A 332 32.96 0.66 11.22
N GLN A 333 31.77 1.10 10.80
CA GLN A 333 31.30 2.48 10.95
C GLN A 333 31.15 2.84 12.43
N ASN A 334 30.39 2.05 13.21
CA ASN A 334 30.23 2.24 14.65
C ASN A 334 31.58 2.22 15.38
N LEU A 335 32.55 1.38 14.98
CA LEU A 335 33.89 1.38 15.56
C LEU A 335 34.68 2.65 15.23
N ASN A 336 34.49 3.23 14.04
CA ASN A 336 35.11 4.49 13.67
C ASN A 336 34.46 5.67 14.41
N ASP A 337 33.13 5.67 14.52
CA ASP A 337 32.36 6.68 15.23
C ASP A 337 32.70 6.69 16.72
N LEU A 338 32.76 5.50 17.35
CA LEU A 338 33.20 5.34 18.73
C LEU A 338 34.66 5.77 18.93
N ARG A 339 35.53 5.61 17.93
CA ARG A 339 36.92 6.10 17.99
C ARG A 339 37.03 7.60 17.85
N SER A 340 36.19 8.24 17.04
CA SER A 340 36.08 9.71 17.01
C SER A 340 35.55 10.23 18.34
N GLU A 341 34.51 9.61 18.88
CA GLU A 341 33.92 9.98 20.16
C GLU A 341 34.93 9.81 21.31
N GLU A 342 35.68 8.69 21.35
CA GLU A 342 36.76 8.49 22.33
C GLU A 342 37.83 9.60 22.22
N LYS A 343 38.15 10.05 21.01
CA LYS A 343 39.13 11.11 20.77
C LYS A 343 38.58 12.48 21.21
N GLU A 344 37.32 12.77 20.93
CA GLU A 344 36.64 13.99 21.36
C GLU A 344 36.52 14.05 22.88
N LEU A 345 36.06 12.98 23.52
CA LEU A 345 36.00 12.87 24.98
C LEU A 345 37.38 13.01 25.62
N LYS A 346 38.45 12.48 25.02
CA LYS A 346 39.82 12.70 25.51
C LYS A 346 40.24 14.17 25.41
N ASN A 347 39.90 14.84 24.31
CA ASN A 347 40.18 16.27 24.16
C ASN A 347 39.39 17.10 25.17
N GLU A 348 38.11 16.78 25.37
CA GLU A 348 37.26 17.43 26.35
C GLU A 348 37.79 17.23 27.78
N LEU A 349 38.24 16.02 28.11
CA LEU A 349 38.85 15.71 29.39
C LEU A 349 40.15 16.50 29.62
N ILE A 350 40.94 16.73 28.57
CA ILE A 350 42.12 17.61 28.63
C ILE A 350 41.69 19.05 28.93
N VAL A 351 40.70 19.58 28.20
CA VAL A 351 40.19 20.96 28.39
C VAL A 351 39.61 21.13 29.81
N LEU A 352 38.83 20.16 30.30
CA LEU A 352 38.27 20.16 31.65
C LEU A 352 39.35 20.14 32.72
N ASN A 353 40.42 19.36 32.53
CA ASN A 353 41.55 19.36 33.46
C ASN A 353 42.28 20.70 33.48
N THR A 354 42.48 21.34 32.33
CA THR A 354 43.07 22.69 32.26
C THR A 354 42.19 23.71 32.98
N LYS A 355 40.87 23.72 32.73
CA LYS A 355 39.92 24.60 33.44
C LYS A 355 39.92 24.33 34.95
N LYS A 356 40.01 23.07 35.37
CA LYS A 356 40.11 22.71 36.79
C LYS A 356 41.37 23.28 37.44
N GLU A 357 42.51 23.24 36.76
CA GLU A 357 43.76 23.84 37.24
C GLU A 357 43.65 25.37 37.34
N GLU A 358 43.03 26.02 36.35
CA GLU A 358 42.76 27.47 36.37
C GLU A 358 41.87 27.85 37.56
N ILE A 359 40.74 27.16 37.76
CA ILE A 359 39.85 27.37 38.90
C ILE A 359 40.58 27.15 40.23
N TYR A 360 41.50 26.17 40.30
CA TYR A 360 42.27 25.92 41.52
C TYR A 360 43.25 27.06 41.82
N LEU A 361 43.84 27.67 40.79
CA LEU A 361 44.67 28.86 40.95
C LEU A 361 43.84 30.07 41.41
N GLU A 362 42.67 30.31 40.80
CA GLU A 362 41.75 31.38 41.21
C GLU A 362 41.27 31.20 42.65
N TYR A 363 40.89 29.98 43.04
CA TYR A 363 40.48 29.65 44.40
C TYR A 363 41.58 30.00 45.42
N ASN A 364 42.84 29.64 45.14
CA ASN A 364 43.96 29.97 46.01
C ASN A 364 44.19 31.48 46.14
N ASP A 365 43.95 32.24 45.07
CA ASP A 365 44.06 33.70 45.11
C ASP A 365 42.90 34.33 45.89
N TYR A 366 41.68 33.83 45.74
CA TYR A 366 40.55 34.23 46.58
C TYR A 366 40.77 33.90 48.05
N GLU A 367 41.38 32.76 48.38
CA GLU A 367 41.70 32.40 49.77
C GLU A 367 42.69 33.39 50.40
N LYS A 368 43.72 33.81 49.65
CA LYS A 368 44.66 34.87 50.08
C LYS A 368 43.93 36.19 50.31
N ILE A 369 43.02 36.58 49.40
CA ILE A 369 42.22 37.81 49.52
C ILE A 369 41.32 37.76 50.76
N ILE A 370 40.65 36.62 51.01
CA ILE A 370 39.81 36.42 52.20
C ILE A 370 40.64 36.54 53.48
N SER A 371 41.84 35.96 53.51
CA SER A 371 42.74 36.09 54.67
C SER A 371 43.11 37.55 54.93
N LYS A 372 43.46 38.31 53.88
CA LYS A 372 43.74 39.75 53.97
C LYS A 372 42.54 40.54 54.51
N TYR A 373 41.34 40.30 53.99
CA TYR A 373 40.14 40.98 54.48
C TYR A 373 39.78 40.62 55.92
N LYS A 374 40.03 39.37 56.36
CA LYS A 374 39.87 38.98 57.77
C LYS A 374 40.80 39.76 58.68
N GLU A 375 42.05 39.99 58.27
CA GLU A 375 43.00 40.84 59.00
C GLU A 375 42.53 42.29 59.06
N GLU A 376 42.08 42.87 57.93
CA GLU A 376 41.54 44.23 57.88
C GLU A 376 40.30 44.40 58.75
N ILE A 377 39.36 43.45 58.72
CA ILE A 377 38.17 43.45 59.59
C ILE A 377 38.58 43.42 61.07
N ASN A 378 39.59 42.63 61.44
CA ASN A 378 40.08 42.59 62.82
C ASN A 378 40.74 43.91 63.25
N GLN A 379 41.47 44.57 62.35
CA GLN A 379 42.02 45.90 62.60
C GLN A 379 40.91 46.94 62.77
N LEU A 380 39.92 46.95 61.88
CA LEU A 380 38.77 47.84 61.95
C LEU A 380 37.96 47.61 63.22
N LYS A 381 37.76 46.35 63.66
CA LYS A 381 37.11 46.04 64.94
C LYS A 381 37.85 46.66 66.12
N LYS A 382 39.19 46.52 66.17
CA LYS A 382 40.01 47.16 67.22
C LYS A 382 39.89 48.68 67.19
N GLN A 383 39.91 49.29 66.00
CA GLN A 383 39.73 50.74 65.85
C GLN A 383 38.32 51.17 66.31
N ASN A 384 37.30 50.38 66.00
CA ASN A 384 35.92 50.67 66.38
C ASN A 384 35.70 50.52 67.90
N GLU A 385 36.36 49.54 68.53
CA GLU A 385 36.40 49.43 70.00
C GLU A 385 37.09 50.64 70.64
N GLN A 386 38.22 51.09 70.09
CA GLN A 386 38.91 52.31 70.53
C GLN A 386 38.05 53.56 70.35
N LEU A 387 37.36 53.68 69.21
CA LEU A 387 36.46 54.80 68.92
C LEU A 387 35.24 54.78 69.85
N ASN A 388 34.65 53.61 70.11
CA ASN A 388 33.56 53.47 71.06
C ASN A 388 33.98 53.85 72.49
N GLN A 389 35.21 53.51 72.89
CA GLN A 389 35.75 53.94 74.17
C GLN A 389 35.95 55.46 74.20
N PHE A 390 36.53 56.05 73.16
CA PHE A 390 36.66 57.50 73.00
C PHE A 390 35.30 58.22 73.02
N CYS A 391 34.29 57.67 72.34
CA CYS A 391 32.93 58.20 72.33
C CYS A 391 32.29 58.14 73.72
N LYS A 392 32.50 57.06 74.49
CA LYS A 392 32.06 56.97 75.89
C LYS A 392 32.74 58.03 76.76
N ASP A 393 34.04 58.21 76.61
CA ASP A 393 34.81 59.21 77.35
C ASP A 393 34.36 60.64 76.98
N LYS A 394 34.10 60.91 75.69
CA LYS A 394 33.52 62.17 75.19
C LYS A 394 32.09 62.37 75.66
N PHE A 395 31.24 61.34 75.66
CA PHE A 395 29.87 61.41 76.13
C PHE A 395 29.81 61.78 77.62
N ASN A 396 30.72 61.23 78.43
CA ASN A 396 30.87 61.62 79.83
C ASN A 396 31.29 63.10 79.97
N SER A 397 32.21 63.58 79.12
CA SER A 397 32.60 65.00 79.09
C SER A 397 31.48 65.94 78.61
N ILE A 398 30.58 65.47 77.73
CA ILE A 398 29.42 66.24 77.23
C ILE A 398 28.31 66.29 78.29
N LYS A 399 28.17 65.23 79.11
CA LYS A 399 27.23 65.21 80.24
C LYS A 399 27.49 66.35 81.23
N GLU A 400 28.75 66.73 81.41
CA GLU A 400 29.19 67.88 82.22
C GLU A 400 28.88 69.25 81.59
N TYR A 401 28.57 69.33 80.29
CA TYR A 401 28.31 70.57 79.53
C TYR A 401 26.90 70.64 78.88
N SER A 402 25.97 69.83 79.36
CA SER A 402 24.65 69.56 78.77
C SER A 402 23.69 70.77 78.66
N GLY A 403 23.89 71.84 79.44
CA GLY A 403 22.99 72.99 79.45
C GLY A 403 23.01 73.85 78.18
N LYS A 404 24.09 73.84 77.40
CA LYS A 404 24.26 74.76 76.24
C LYS A 404 23.90 74.12 74.89
N PHE A 405 24.00 72.80 74.79
CA PHE A 405 23.78 72.03 73.54
C PHE A 405 22.28 71.74 73.29
N LEU A 406 21.48 71.60 74.35
CA LEU A 406 20.03 71.33 74.23
C LEU A 406 19.22 72.51 73.67
N GLY A 407 19.76 73.73 73.72
CA GLY A 407 19.12 74.91 73.13
C GLY A 407 19.21 74.97 71.60
N GLU A 408 20.20 74.31 71.00
CA GLU A 408 20.46 74.41 69.55
C GLU A 408 19.75 73.32 68.73
N ILE A 409 19.34 72.21 69.35
CA ILE A 409 18.68 71.07 68.67
C ILE A 409 17.15 71.24 68.54
N ALA A 410 16.53 72.11 69.35
CA ALA A 410 15.08 72.35 69.32
C ALA A 410 14.58 73.06 68.03
N ILE A 411 15.47 73.45 67.13
CA ILE A 411 15.15 74.26 65.93
C ILE A 411 15.07 73.40 64.65
N LEU A 412 15.43 72.12 64.67
CA LEU A 412 15.66 71.33 63.43
C LEU A 412 14.74 70.12 63.18
N ASP A 413 13.54 70.06 63.77
CA ASP A 413 12.55 69.02 63.43
C ASP A 413 11.43 69.55 62.52
N SER A 414 11.59 69.37 61.20
CA SER A 414 10.53 69.46 60.20
C SER A 414 10.88 68.69 58.91
N ILE A 415 10.57 67.40 58.82
CA ILE A 415 10.43 66.66 57.53
C ILE A 415 9.21 65.71 57.59
N PRO A 416 8.28 65.76 56.62
CA PRO A 416 7.13 64.85 56.53
C PRO A 416 7.43 63.56 55.74
N LYS A 417 6.70 62.49 56.10
CA LYS A 417 6.67 61.18 55.44
C LYS A 417 5.88 61.25 54.12
N ASN A 418 6.46 60.79 53.01
CA ASN A 418 5.73 60.44 51.79
C ASN A 418 5.71 58.92 51.61
N SER A 419 4.52 58.33 51.62
CA SER A 419 4.25 56.97 51.17
C SER A 419 3.94 56.98 49.67
N ILE A 420 4.76 56.31 48.86
CA ILE A 420 4.51 56.07 47.43
C ILE A 420 3.83 54.70 47.30
N SER A 421 2.64 54.65 46.71
CA SER A 421 1.95 53.42 46.32
C SER A 421 2.58 52.84 45.04
N SER A 422 3.03 51.59 45.10
CA SER A 422 3.95 50.95 44.13
C SER A 422 3.29 50.15 42.99
N ASN A 423 1.97 50.26 42.77
CA ASN A 423 1.24 49.37 41.84
C ASN A 423 1.25 49.81 40.36
N SER A 424 2.06 50.79 39.95
CA SER A 424 2.03 51.37 38.59
C SER A 424 3.33 51.26 37.79
N ILE A 425 4.39 50.71 38.37
CA ILE A 425 5.71 50.65 37.73
C ILE A 425 5.84 49.31 37.01
N ILE A 426 5.91 49.36 35.67
CA ILE A 426 6.24 48.23 34.81
C ILE A 426 7.77 48.05 34.82
N ASN A 427 8.26 46.82 34.92
CA ASN A 427 9.68 46.53 34.76
C ASN A 427 9.96 45.99 33.35
N VAL A 428 10.82 46.66 32.59
CA VAL A 428 11.15 46.29 31.20
C VAL A 428 12.61 45.87 31.13
N ILE A 429 12.86 44.62 30.76
CA ILE A 429 14.19 44.12 30.41
C ILE A 429 14.36 44.30 28.91
N LYS A 430 15.32 45.15 28.52
CA LYS A 430 15.63 45.40 27.11
C LYS A 430 16.34 44.24 26.46
N SER A 431 16.04 44.06 25.18
CA SER A 431 16.67 43.15 24.24
C SER A 431 18.16 43.40 24.12
N LYS A 432 18.91 42.32 23.93
CA LYS A 432 20.34 42.33 23.66
C LYS A 432 20.57 41.86 22.24
N SER A 433 21.31 42.64 21.46
CA SER A 433 21.74 42.22 20.13
C SER A 433 22.82 41.16 20.24
N ILE A 434 22.69 40.11 19.42
CA ILE A 434 23.75 39.11 19.26
C ILE A 434 24.63 39.61 18.12
N GLU A 435 25.86 40.03 18.46
CA GLU A 435 26.85 40.45 17.47
C GLU A 435 27.44 39.18 16.84
N ASN A 436 26.88 38.75 15.71
CA ASN A 436 27.44 37.70 14.88
C ASN A 436 27.55 38.22 13.43
N GLU A 437 28.72 38.12 12.82
CA GLU A 437 28.96 38.59 11.45
C GLU A 437 28.22 37.74 10.41
N ASP A 438 27.92 36.47 10.76
CA ASP A 438 27.23 35.48 9.92
C ASP A 438 25.73 35.38 10.25
N ARG A 439 25.00 36.51 10.33
CA ARG A 439 23.55 36.48 10.50
C ARG A 439 22.84 36.04 9.21
N PHE A 440 21.91 35.10 9.29
CA PHE A 440 21.14 34.66 8.14
C PHE A 440 19.99 35.63 7.83
N SER A 441 19.79 35.96 6.55
CA SER A 441 18.73 36.86 6.09
C SER A 441 17.54 36.06 5.57
N ILE A 442 16.40 36.17 6.26
CA ILE A 442 15.17 35.47 5.91
C ILE A 442 14.33 36.34 4.97
N ASN A 443 14.12 35.84 3.76
CA ASN A 443 13.43 36.54 2.67
C ASN A 443 12.15 35.85 2.18
N ASN A 444 11.86 34.66 2.69
CA ASN A 444 10.65 33.93 2.34
C ASN A 444 10.15 33.09 3.53
N LYS A 445 8.91 32.60 3.41
CA LYS A 445 8.23 31.84 4.49
C LYS A 445 8.87 30.49 4.78
N LYS A 446 9.46 29.84 3.76
CA LYS A 446 10.09 28.53 3.91
C LYS A 446 11.39 28.66 4.69
N ASP A 447 12.25 29.60 4.31
CA ASP A 447 13.48 29.92 5.04
C ASP A 447 13.17 30.25 6.51
N LEU A 448 12.08 30.98 6.78
CA LEU A 448 11.66 31.28 8.15
C LEU A 448 11.32 30.01 8.97
N ILE A 449 10.65 29.04 8.33
CA ILE A 449 10.28 27.78 8.96
C ILE A 449 11.54 26.94 9.19
N ASP A 450 12.38 26.78 8.17
CA ASP A 450 13.58 25.93 8.20
C ASP A 450 14.59 26.45 9.24
N GLU A 451 14.81 27.76 9.32
CA GLU A 451 15.71 28.37 10.32
C GLU A 451 15.15 28.28 11.75
N LEU A 452 13.84 28.50 11.92
CA LEU A 452 13.22 28.32 13.23
C LEU A 452 13.25 26.85 13.66
N GLU A 453 13.05 25.93 12.72
CA GLU A 453 13.10 24.49 12.95
C GLU A 453 14.47 24.06 13.46
N GLY A 454 15.56 24.42 12.78
CA GLY A 454 16.91 24.09 13.25
C GLY A 454 17.20 24.66 14.65
N ASN A 455 16.78 25.89 14.92
CA ASN A 455 16.97 26.50 16.24
C ASN A 455 16.09 25.90 17.34
N ILE A 456 14.87 25.47 17.01
CA ILE A 456 14.00 24.75 17.94
C ILE A 456 14.55 23.35 18.20
N ASP A 457 15.10 22.69 17.18
CA ASP A 457 15.71 21.37 17.30
C ASP A 457 16.82 21.34 18.36
N ASN A 458 17.63 22.40 18.41
CA ASN A 458 18.71 22.59 19.39
C ASN A 458 18.25 22.73 20.85
N ILE A 459 16.97 23.03 21.10
CA ILE A 459 16.41 23.22 22.45
C ILE A 459 15.35 22.20 22.84
N THR A 460 14.90 21.34 21.92
CA THR A 460 13.84 20.37 22.16
C THR A 460 14.35 19.05 22.76
N ILE A 461 13.46 18.32 23.43
CA ILE A 461 13.75 16.96 23.93
C ILE A 461 13.63 15.92 22.80
N ASN A 462 12.73 16.16 21.84
CA ASN A 462 12.44 15.24 20.73
C ASN A 462 12.36 16.02 19.42
N HIS A 463 13.38 15.79 18.58
CA HIS A 463 13.58 16.43 17.29
C HIS A 463 12.40 16.29 16.32
N ASN A 464 11.57 15.25 16.49
CA ASN A 464 10.40 15.03 15.64
C ASN A 464 9.31 16.10 15.80
N PHE A 465 9.40 16.97 16.82
CA PHE A 465 8.41 18.02 17.08
C PHE A 465 8.81 19.38 16.51
N SER A 466 10.08 19.56 16.15
CA SER A 466 10.66 20.84 15.71
C SER A 466 9.95 21.39 14.47
N GLU A 467 9.70 20.55 13.46
CA GLU A 467 9.02 20.95 12.22
C GLU A 467 7.59 21.47 12.50
N ILE A 468 6.79 20.68 13.23
CA ILE A 468 5.38 21.01 13.52
C ILE A 468 5.29 22.29 14.36
N LEU A 469 6.12 22.40 15.40
CA LEU A 469 6.14 23.55 16.29
C LEU A 469 6.56 24.82 15.55
N SER A 470 7.57 24.73 14.69
CA SER A 470 8.07 25.85 13.89
C SER A 470 7.00 26.36 12.93
N LYS A 471 6.36 25.44 12.20
CA LYS A 471 5.21 25.78 11.34
C LYS A 471 4.10 26.45 12.15
N TYR A 472 3.77 25.95 13.34
CA TYR A 472 2.75 26.54 14.20
C TYR A 472 3.08 27.97 14.62
N ILE A 473 4.30 28.21 15.13
CA ILE A 473 4.78 29.53 15.56
C ILE A 473 4.79 30.51 14.37
N VAL A 474 5.31 30.09 13.22
CA VAL A 474 5.34 30.93 12.01
C VAL A 474 3.92 31.25 11.53
N GLY A 475 3.00 30.28 11.54
CA GLY A 475 1.60 30.51 11.19
C GLY A 475 0.92 31.52 12.12
N CYS A 476 1.25 31.46 13.41
CA CYS A 476 0.77 32.43 14.40
C CYS A 476 1.36 33.82 14.14
N TYR A 477 2.67 33.92 13.91
CA TYR A 477 3.35 35.17 13.57
C TYR A 477 2.75 35.85 12.34
N LEU A 478 2.64 35.12 11.22
CA LEU A 478 2.13 35.67 9.95
C LEU A 478 0.65 36.06 10.00
N SER A 479 -0.12 35.44 10.89
CA SER A 479 -1.53 35.79 11.10
C SER A 479 -1.76 36.84 12.20
N GLY A 480 -0.70 37.30 12.87
CA GLY A 480 -0.77 38.21 14.00
C GLY A 480 -1.47 37.60 15.23
N LEU A 481 -1.42 36.27 15.36
CA LEU A 481 -1.96 35.53 16.50
C LEU A 481 -0.89 35.43 17.59
N PRO A 482 -1.07 36.07 18.76
CA PRO A 482 -0.16 35.94 19.90
C PRO A 482 -0.15 34.52 20.46
N ILE A 483 0.92 34.18 21.18
CA ILE A 483 1.09 32.85 21.76
C ILE A 483 1.25 32.96 23.28
N ILE A 484 0.58 32.08 24.03
CA ILE A 484 0.82 31.84 25.45
C ILE A 484 1.80 30.68 25.58
N LEU A 485 2.96 30.96 26.15
CA LEU A 485 4.01 29.99 26.46
C LEU A 485 3.84 29.54 27.92
N ILE A 486 3.63 28.24 28.10
CA ILE A 486 3.32 27.66 29.41
C ILE A 486 4.57 26.98 29.98
N GLY A 487 4.85 27.22 31.26
CA GLY A 487 5.90 26.53 32.01
C GLY A 487 7.22 27.28 32.13
N ASN A 488 8.15 26.70 32.90
CA ASN A 488 9.39 27.37 33.31
C ASN A 488 10.42 27.57 32.17
N THR A 489 10.36 26.74 31.13
CA THR A 489 11.21 26.81 29.94
C THR A 489 10.67 27.78 28.86
N SER A 490 9.54 28.43 29.12
CA SER A 490 8.90 29.39 28.18
C SER A 490 9.82 30.53 27.74
N GLN A 491 10.70 31.00 28.62
CA GLN A 491 11.64 32.07 28.29
C GLN A 491 12.65 31.62 27.22
N LEU A 492 13.11 30.37 27.28
CA LEU A 492 14.06 29.85 26.29
C LEU A 492 13.43 29.82 24.90
N LEU A 493 12.21 29.29 24.77
CA LEU A 493 11.52 29.28 23.48
C LEU A 493 11.28 30.70 22.96
N ALA A 494 10.93 31.65 23.83
CA ALA A 494 10.78 33.05 23.44
C ALA A 494 12.10 33.69 22.97
N GLU A 495 13.21 33.35 23.60
CA GLU A 495 14.55 33.76 23.19
C GLU A 495 14.88 33.19 21.81
N THR A 496 14.68 31.89 21.59
CA THR A 496 14.89 31.23 20.29
C THR A 496 14.07 31.87 19.17
N ILE A 497 12.78 32.12 19.40
CA ILE A 497 11.91 32.81 18.43
C ILE A 497 12.46 34.20 18.11
N SER A 498 12.80 34.98 19.13
CA SER A 498 13.29 36.35 18.93
C SER A 498 14.64 36.40 18.22
N ILE A 499 15.55 35.46 18.53
CA ILE A 499 16.86 35.35 17.90
C ILE A 499 16.72 34.97 16.43
N THR A 500 15.81 34.06 16.12
CA THR A 500 15.52 33.65 14.73
C THR A 500 14.86 34.78 13.94
N PHE A 501 13.96 35.56 14.56
CA PHE A 501 13.16 36.55 13.82
C PHE A 501 13.88 37.91 13.72
N CYS A 502 14.64 38.28 14.74
CA CYS A 502 15.16 39.63 14.94
C CYS A 502 16.68 39.68 15.17
N SER A 503 17.39 38.55 15.27
CA SER A 503 18.81 38.47 15.64
C SER A 503 19.13 39.11 17.01
N LYS A 504 18.12 39.16 17.90
CA LYS A 504 18.21 39.74 19.25
C LYS A 504 17.35 38.95 20.23
N THR A 505 17.67 39.00 21.52
CA THR A 505 16.77 38.49 22.57
C THR A 505 15.49 39.33 22.63
N PRO A 506 14.36 38.82 23.16
CA PRO A 506 13.12 39.59 23.22
C PRO A 506 13.21 40.70 24.28
N ASP A 507 12.37 41.73 24.11
CA ASP A 507 12.10 42.65 25.21
C ASP A 507 11.12 41.96 26.18
N ILE A 508 11.43 41.95 27.48
CA ILE A 508 10.60 41.30 28.50
C ILE A 508 9.95 42.34 29.41
N ILE A 509 8.62 42.42 29.36
CA ILE A 509 7.80 43.31 30.16
C ILE A 509 7.18 42.52 31.31
N HIS A 510 7.54 42.87 32.55
CA HIS A 510 6.95 42.26 33.75
C HIS A 510 5.85 43.16 34.30
N LEU A 511 4.65 42.61 34.39
CA LEU A 511 3.50 43.28 34.98
C LEU A 511 3.38 42.96 36.47
N PRO A 512 3.10 43.96 37.34
CA PRO A 512 2.72 43.68 38.72
C PRO A 512 1.32 43.05 38.77
N THR A 513 1.06 42.23 39.78
CA THR A 513 -0.26 41.63 40.01
C THR A 513 -1.34 42.70 40.15
N GLY A 514 -2.45 42.55 39.43
CA GLY A 514 -3.55 43.52 39.43
C GLY A 514 -3.26 44.79 38.65
N PHE A 515 -2.24 44.80 37.78
CA PHE A 515 -1.98 45.91 36.88
C PHE A 515 -3.21 46.19 36.00
N ASN A 516 -3.52 47.48 35.79
CA ASN A 516 -4.72 47.92 35.06
C ASN A 516 -4.48 49.11 34.11
N ASN A 517 -3.24 49.58 33.98
CA ASN A 517 -2.92 50.77 33.18
C ASN A 517 -2.56 50.39 31.74
N PHE A 518 -3.58 50.27 30.88
CA PHE A 518 -3.41 49.93 29.46
C PHE A 518 -2.49 50.89 28.70
N GLU A 519 -2.61 52.19 28.95
CA GLU A 519 -1.85 53.22 28.22
C GLU A 519 -0.34 53.07 28.45
N ASN A 520 0.06 52.87 29.70
CA ASN A 520 1.47 52.63 30.04
C ASN A 520 2.01 51.35 29.40
N LEU A 521 1.21 50.27 29.39
CA LEU A 521 1.61 49.01 28.75
C LEU A 521 1.71 49.16 27.22
N SER A 522 0.76 49.82 26.58
CA SER A 522 0.81 50.05 25.13
C SER A 522 1.99 50.93 24.74
N ILE A 523 2.31 51.98 25.51
CA ILE A 523 3.50 52.81 25.28
C ILE A 523 4.78 51.97 25.43
N SER A 524 4.85 51.12 26.46
CA SER A 524 5.99 50.24 26.69
C SER A 524 6.20 49.28 25.52
N VAL A 525 5.14 48.67 24.99
CA VAL A 525 5.19 47.78 23.82
C VAL A 525 5.57 48.51 22.54
N LYS A 526 5.06 49.72 22.30
CA LYS A 526 5.40 50.51 21.10
C LYS A 526 6.83 51.03 21.12
N SER A 527 7.37 51.29 22.31
CA SER A 527 8.74 51.76 22.49
C SER A 527 9.79 50.64 22.51
N SER A 528 9.36 49.37 22.48
CA SER A 528 10.24 48.21 22.40
C SER A 528 11.06 48.17 21.11
N GLU A 529 12.34 47.85 21.26
CA GLU A 529 13.33 47.78 20.19
C GLU A 529 13.21 46.46 19.41
N SER A 530 12.85 45.36 20.08
CA SER A 530 12.57 44.08 19.41
C SER A 530 11.16 44.05 18.82
N ASN A 531 10.98 43.31 17.73
CA ASN A 531 9.64 43.02 17.19
C ASN A 531 8.96 41.88 17.94
N VAL A 532 9.72 41.05 18.66
CA VAL A 532 9.20 39.99 19.54
C VAL A 532 9.27 40.48 20.98
N ILE A 533 8.12 40.47 21.66
CA ILE A 533 7.97 41.01 23.02
C ILE A 533 7.34 39.95 23.91
N VAL A 534 7.95 39.70 25.07
CA VAL A 534 7.44 38.78 26.08
C VAL A 534 6.79 39.56 27.20
N ILE A 535 5.53 39.24 27.52
CA ILE A 535 4.79 39.86 28.61
C ILE A 535 4.58 38.82 29.71
N LYS A 536 5.27 39.01 30.83
CA LYS A 536 5.15 38.16 32.01
C LYS A 536 4.09 38.69 32.97
N ASN A 537 3.43 37.78 33.68
CA ASN A 537 2.39 38.06 34.67
C ASN A 537 1.19 38.86 34.12
N ALA A 538 0.87 38.67 32.84
CA ALA A 538 -0.39 39.18 32.27
C ALA A 538 -1.53 38.18 32.50
N ILE A 539 -1.34 36.96 31.99
CA ILE A 539 -2.35 35.90 32.02
C ILE A 539 -2.57 35.43 33.46
N GLY A 540 -3.82 35.47 33.92
CA GLY A 540 -4.22 35.08 35.29
C GLY A 540 -3.97 36.13 36.39
N TYR A 541 -3.16 37.16 36.13
CA TYR A 541 -2.81 38.19 37.13
C TYR A 541 -3.32 39.60 36.79
N CYS A 542 -3.73 39.83 35.55
CA CYS A 542 -4.27 41.08 35.05
C CYS A 542 -5.66 40.87 34.43
N ASP A 543 -6.44 41.95 34.29
CA ASP A 543 -7.73 41.91 33.61
C ASP A 543 -7.55 41.53 32.12
N GLU A 544 -8.42 40.66 31.61
CA GLU A 544 -8.38 40.20 30.22
C GLU A 544 -8.48 41.33 29.19
N TYR A 545 -9.17 42.41 29.57
CA TYR A 545 -9.26 43.63 28.79
C TYR A 545 -7.89 44.18 28.38
N LEU A 546 -6.87 44.07 29.25
CA LEU A 546 -5.55 44.64 28.97
C LEU A 546 -4.88 43.94 27.79
N TYR A 547 -4.70 42.63 27.89
CA TYR A 547 -3.97 41.89 26.88
C TYR A 547 -4.79 41.73 25.59
N LEU A 548 -6.12 41.62 25.65
CA LEU A 548 -6.94 41.52 24.43
C LEU A 548 -6.90 42.80 23.59
N ASN A 549 -6.93 43.99 24.20
CA ASN A 549 -6.77 45.25 23.46
C ASN A 549 -5.33 45.44 22.99
N LEU A 550 -4.35 44.94 23.74
CA LEU A 550 -2.94 45.07 23.37
C LEU A 550 -2.65 44.36 22.04
N ILE A 551 -3.26 43.19 21.83
CA ILE A 551 -3.16 42.42 20.58
C ILE A 551 -3.71 43.20 19.40
N ARG A 552 -4.87 43.85 19.59
CA ARG A 552 -5.52 44.62 18.53
C ARG A 552 -4.75 45.88 18.16
N ASP A 553 -4.17 46.56 19.15
CA ASP A 553 -3.63 47.91 18.99
C ASP A 553 -2.13 47.94 18.63
N ASN A 554 -1.46 46.77 18.56
CA ASN A 554 -0.04 46.62 18.19
C ASN A 554 0.20 45.44 17.21
N PRO A 555 -0.45 45.42 16.03
CA PRO A 555 -0.36 44.32 15.07
C PRO A 555 1.05 44.11 14.47
N GLU A 556 1.92 45.11 14.56
CA GLU A 556 3.30 45.07 14.08
C GLU A 556 4.27 44.33 15.03
N LYS A 557 3.85 44.06 16.27
CA LYS A 557 4.66 43.36 17.26
C LYS A 557 4.14 41.93 17.43
N PHE A 558 5.07 40.97 17.50
CA PHE A 558 4.74 39.60 17.85
C PHE A 558 4.75 39.44 19.37
N LEU A 559 3.57 39.29 19.95
CA LEU A 559 3.39 39.23 21.39
C LEU A 559 3.40 37.78 21.88
N LEU A 560 4.28 37.51 22.86
CA LEU A 560 4.36 36.26 23.58
C LEU A 560 3.96 36.51 25.03
N PHE A 561 3.03 35.73 25.57
CA PHE A 561 2.60 35.81 26.96
C PHE A 561 3.14 34.62 27.73
N SER A 562 3.71 34.81 28.91
CA SER A 562 4.14 33.69 29.75
C SER A 562 3.08 33.33 30.79
N ALA A 563 2.79 32.04 30.92
CA ALA A 563 2.03 31.49 32.04
C ALA A 563 2.89 30.45 32.76
N GLU A 564 3.29 30.72 34.00
CA GLU A 564 4.23 29.86 34.74
C GLU A 564 3.64 28.48 35.07
N PHE A 565 2.32 28.40 35.26
CA PHE A 565 1.65 27.16 35.69
C PHE A 565 0.52 26.78 34.75
N LYS A 566 0.44 25.49 34.37
CA LYS A 566 -0.65 24.92 33.54
C LYS A 566 -2.04 25.18 34.14
N ASP A 567 -2.16 25.16 35.47
CA ASP A 567 -3.40 25.47 36.21
C ASP A 567 -3.94 26.88 35.91
N THR A 568 -3.07 27.84 35.57
CA THR A 568 -3.49 29.19 35.18
C THR A 568 -4.32 29.16 33.91
N ILE A 569 -3.99 28.27 32.97
CA ILE A 569 -4.74 28.11 31.71
C ILE A 569 -6.06 27.39 31.96
N ARG A 570 -6.08 26.42 32.88
CA ARG A 570 -7.28 25.65 33.23
C ARG A 570 -8.43 26.54 33.71
N ILE A 571 -8.11 27.60 34.45
CA ILE A 571 -9.13 28.52 35.00
C ILE A 571 -9.57 29.63 34.03
N LEU A 572 -8.89 29.80 32.89
CA LEU A 572 -9.27 30.81 31.91
C LEU A 572 -10.52 30.39 31.13
N PRO A 573 -11.33 31.37 30.67
CA PRO A 573 -12.43 31.08 29.76
C PRO A 573 -11.92 30.45 28.47
N SER A 574 -12.56 29.37 27.99
CA SER A 574 -12.21 28.71 26.73
C SER A 574 -12.27 29.62 25.49
N GLY A 575 -12.94 30.77 25.60
CA GLY A 575 -12.95 31.83 24.60
C GLY A 575 -11.58 32.48 24.36
N ILE A 576 -10.64 32.38 25.31
CA ILE A 576 -9.31 32.99 25.20
C ILE A 576 -8.53 32.45 24.01
N LEU A 577 -8.69 31.16 23.72
CA LEU A 577 -8.07 30.54 22.56
C LEU A 577 -8.62 31.07 21.24
N GLY A 578 -9.73 31.82 21.22
CA GLY A 578 -10.13 32.55 20.02
C GLY A 578 -9.15 33.66 19.63
N TYR A 579 -8.34 34.14 20.58
CA TYR A 579 -7.47 35.30 20.43
C TYR A 579 -5.99 34.99 20.58
N MET A 580 -5.62 33.82 21.11
CA MET A 580 -4.24 33.42 21.36
C MET A 580 -4.01 31.93 21.07
N GLY A 581 -2.83 31.59 20.60
CA GLY A 581 -2.27 30.23 20.57
C GLY A 581 -1.74 29.81 21.94
N ILE A 582 -1.61 28.52 22.20
CA ILE A 582 -0.91 27.99 23.38
C ILE A 582 0.19 27.02 22.95
N ILE A 583 1.30 27.04 23.71
CA ILE A 583 2.40 26.08 23.59
C ILE A 583 2.81 25.68 25.00
N ASP A 584 2.84 24.37 25.25
CA ASP A 584 3.35 23.81 26.50
C ASP A 584 4.85 23.58 26.40
N CYS A 585 5.64 24.47 27.01
CA CYS A 585 7.09 24.40 26.91
C CYS A 585 7.69 23.34 27.84
N GLU A 586 6.99 22.92 28.89
CA GLU A 586 7.53 21.96 29.87
C GLU A 586 7.72 20.56 29.31
N GLU A 587 6.84 20.14 28.40
CA GLU A 587 6.91 18.80 27.80
C GLU A 587 7.78 18.75 26.54
N ILE A 588 8.07 19.91 25.94
CA ILE A 588 8.73 19.99 24.63
C ILE A 588 10.19 20.43 24.74
N ILE A 589 10.49 21.37 25.65
CA ILE A 589 11.77 22.06 25.71
C ILE A 589 12.64 21.49 26.81
N SER A 590 13.88 21.14 26.46
CA SER A 590 14.88 20.65 27.41
C SER A 590 15.53 21.80 28.16
N PRO A 591 15.56 21.80 29.50
CA PRO A 591 16.31 22.78 30.26
C PRO A 591 17.83 22.52 30.29
N PHE A 592 18.32 21.45 29.66
CA PHE A 592 19.71 20.98 29.77
C PHE A 592 20.46 20.81 28.44
N VAL A 593 19.79 20.92 27.29
CA VAL A 593 20.41 20.77 25.96
C VAL A 593 20.48 22.16 25.31
N PHE A 594 21.69 22.59 24.96
CA PHE A 594 21.92 23.86 24.27
C PHE A 594 23.08 23.73 23.30
N ASP A 595 22.76 23.39 22.05
CA ASP A 595 23.62 23.78 20.94
C ASP A 595 23.43 25.28 20.65
N GLU A 596 24.37 25.87 19.91
CA GLU A 596 24.36 27.30 19.63
C GLU A 596 23.13 27.69 18.80
N ILE A 597 22.33 28.66 19.26
CA ILE A 597 21.19 29.21 18.51
C ILE A 597 21.73 30.15 17.44
N LEU A 598 21.43 29.86 16.18
CA LEU A 598 21.90 30.64 15.04
C LEU A 598 21.07 31.92 14.87
N PRO A 599 21.69 33.11 14.85
CA PRO A 599 20.97 34.37 14.70
C PRO A 599 20.51 34.59 13.25
N ALA A 600 19.22 34.94 13.08
CA ALA A 600 18.64 35.27 11.80
C ALA A 600 17.76 36.53 11.88
N ILE A 601 17.52 37.18 10.74
CA ILE A 601 16.72 38.41 10.66
C ILE A 601 15.72 38.33 9.51
N ILE A 602 14.47 38.66 9.81
CA ILE A 602 13.42 38.80 8.80
C ILE A 602 13.61 40.16 8.10
N GLU A 603 14.02 40.14 6.85
CA GLU A 603 14.14 41.36 6.04
C GLU A 603 12.83 41.69 5.31
N ASN A 604 12.25 40.69 4.64
CA ASN A 604 11.00 40.86 3.92
C ASN A 604 10.26 39.52 3.80
N ILE A 605 9.02 39.46 4.28
CA ILE A 605 8.14 38.31 4.07
C ILE A 605 6.79 38.83 3.59
N ASP A 606 6.34 38.30 2.45
CA ASP A 606 5.06 38.68 1.88
C ASP A 606 3.90 38.34 2.84
N PRO A 607 2.94 39.26 3.01
CA PRO A 607 1.77 39.00 3.83
C PRO A 607 1.00 37.80 3.27
N PRO A 608 0.31 37.03 4.14
CA PRO A 608 -0.41 35.85 3.71
C PRO A 608 -1.49 36.18 2.68
N SER A 609 -1.51 35.47 1.55
CA SER A 609 -2.57 35.63 0.56
C SER A 609 -3.89 35.05 1.08
N TYR A 610 -4.98 35.81 0.94
CA TYR A 610 -6.28 35.36 1.41
C TYR A 610 -7.05 34.60 0.33
N ASP A 611 -7.06 33.27 0.44
CA ASP A 611 -7.96 32.41 -0.34
C ASP A 611 -9.20 32.01 0.47
N LYS A 612 -10.35 32.60 0.10
CA LYS A 612 -11.65 32.34 0.76
C LYS A 612 -12.08 30.87 0.68
N LYS A 613 -11.72 30.13 -0.37
CA LYS A 613 -12.08 28.73 -0.56
C LYS A 613 -11.26 27.83 0.36
N ILE A 614 -9.93 28.05 0.42
CA ILE A 614 -9.03 27.32 1.32
C ILE A 614 -9.43 27.60 2.77
N TYR A 615 -9.61 28.88 3.12
CA TYR A 615 -10.06 29.29 4.45
C TYR A 615 -11.35 28.58 4.90
N LYS A 616 -12.38 28.56 4.06
CA LYS A 616 -13.65 27.91 4.39
C LYS A 616 -13.50 26.40 4.59
N ASN A 617 -12.61 25.76 3.82
CA ASN A 617 -12.37 24.34 3.97
C ASN A 617 -11.61 24.03 5.26
N LEU A 618 -10.54 24.78 5.55
CA LEU A 618 -9.79 24.67 6.80
C LEU A 618 -10.73 24.89 8.01
N TYR A 619 -11.52 25.97 8.01
CA TYR A 619 -12.47 26.24 9.07
C TYR A 619 -13.45 25.08 9.30
N LYS A 620 -13.96 24.47 8.22
CA LYS A 620 -14.86 23.32 8.31
C LYS A 620 -14.16 22.11 8.93
N LYS A 621 -12.98 21.74 8.43
CA LYS A 621 -12.21 20.60 8.93
C LYS A 621 -11.76 20.79 10.39
N ILE A 622 -11.33 21.99 10.77
CA ILE A 622 -11.02 22.32 12.17
C ILE A 622 -12.28 22.21 13.02
N SER A 623 -13.43 22.68 12.53
CA SER A 623 -14.70 22.54 13.26
C SER A 623 -15.12 21.08 13.45
N GLU A 624 -14.75 20.19 12.54
CA GLU A 624 -14.93 18.74 12.70
C GLU A 624 -13.94 18.18 13.72
N LEU A 625 -12.64 18.48 13.59
CA LEU A 625 -11.60 18.01 14.53
C LEU A 625 -11.85 18.41 15.98
N THR A 626 -12.58 19.49 16.22
CA THR A 626 -12.71 20.12 17.53
C THR A 626 -14.01 19.77 18.26
N ILE A 627 -14.85 18.89 17.70
CA ILE A 627 -16.20 18.57 18.22
C ILE A 627 -16.19 18.13 19.70
N TYR A 628 -15.20 17.34 20.11
CA TYR A 628 -15.08 16.80 21.47
C TYR A 628 -14.08 17.54 22.35
N SER A 629 -13.58 18.70 21.89
CA SER A 629 -12.70 19.56 22.68
C SER A 629 -13.48 20.75 23.26
N PRO A 630 -13.20 21.21 24.49
CA PRO A 630 -13.91 22.31 25.12
C PRO A 630 -13.47 23.69 24.57
N ILE A 631 -13.57 23.87 23.25
CA ILE A 631 -13.13 25.08 22.55
C ILE A 631 -14.28 25.79 21.84
N THR A 632 -14.05 27.06 21.52
CA THR A 632 -15.08 27.93 20.93
C THR A 632 -14.90 28.09 19.42
N LYS A 633 -15.94 28.54 18.72
CA LYS A 633 -15.83 28.89 17.28
C LYS A 633 -14.77 29.95 16.97
N GLY A 634 -14.39 30.75 17.98
CA GLY A 634 -13.28 31.70 17.87
C GLY A 634 -11.95 31.00 17.56
N TYR A 635 -11.70 29.85 18.19
CA TYR A 635 -10.52 29.01 17.92
C TYR A 635 -10.47 28.59 16.46
N ASN A 636 -11.57 28.05 15.94
CA ASN A 636 -11.62 27.55 14.56
C ASN A 636 -11.31 28.66 13.54
N ASN A 637 -11.75 29.89 13.83
CA ASN A 637 -11.46 31.06 12.99
C ASN A 637 -9.98 31.46 13.06
N SER A 638 -9.41 31.61 14.27
CA SER A 638 -8.01 32.02 14.40
C SER A 638 -7.04 30.98 13.84
N ARG A 639 -7.27 29.67 14.08
CA ARG A 639 -6.41 28.60 13.53
C ARG A 639 -6.58 28.45 12.03
N ALA A 640 -7.79 28.63 11.47
CA ALA A 640 -7.96 28.66 10.03
C ALA A 640 -7.16 29.79 9.36
N LYS A 641 -7.03 30.96 10.01
CA LYS A 641 -6.19 32.06 9.52
C LYS A 641 -4.70 31.75 9.64
N ALA A 642 -4.26 31.20 10.77
CA ALA A 642 -2.88 30.79 10.98
C ALA A 642 -2.45 29.75 9.94
N LEU A 643 -3.25 28.70 9.73
CA LEU A 643 -2.97 27.66 8.74
C LEU A 643 -3.06 28.17 7.29
N LEU A 644 -3.97 29.09 6.99
CA LEU A 644 -4.04 29.72 5.66
C LEU A 644 -2.73 30.44 5.33
N SER A 645 -2.08 31.07 6.32
CA SER A 645 -0.82 31.79 6.09
C SER A 645 0.33 30.90 5.62
N LEU A 646 0.23 29.59 5.88
CA LEU A 646 1.19 28.55 5.52
C LEU A 646 0.82 27.78 4.24
N SER A 647 -0.37 28.03 3.67
CA SER A 647 -0.89 27.25 2.54
C SER A 647 -0.10 27.41 1.23
N GLU A 648 0.77 28.41 1.16
CA GLU A 648 1.72 28.60 0.04
C GLU A 648 2.95 27.70 0.16
N VAL A 649 3.30 27.28 1.38
CA VAL A 649 4.46 26.40 1.67
C VAL A 649 4.01 24.94 1.75
N GLU A 650 2.89 24.67 2.43
CA GLU A 650 2.31 23.34 2.58
C GLU A 650 1.01 23.24 1.77
N LEU A 651 1.09 22.61 0.60
CA LEU A 651 -0.03 22.47 -0.34
C LEU A 651 -1.09 21.45 0.14
N ASP A 652 -0.67 20.48 0.96
CA ASP A 652 -1.58 19.48 1.50
C ASP A 652 -2.33 20.01 2.72
N GLN A 653 -3.64 20.23 2.55
CA GLN A 653 -4.51 20.70 3.61
C GLN A 653 -4.66 19.71 4.78
N ASN A 654 -4.43 18.41 4.57
CA ASN A 654 -4.46 17.45 5.66
C ASN A 654 -3.23 17.59 6.55
N ARG A 655 -2.05 17.82 5.97
CA ARG A 655 -0.81 18.13 6.68
C ARG A 655 -0.88 19.47 7.42
N LEU A 656 -1.53 20.47 6.83
CA LEU A 656 -1.79 21.73 7.55
C LEU A 656 -2.58 21.50 8.85
N LEU A 657 -3.49 20.55 8.89
CA LEU A 657 -4.27 20.27 10.11
C LEU A 657 -3.45 19.54 11.18
N GLU A 658 -2.41 18.79 10.79
CA GLU A 658 -1.48 18.15 11.74
C GLU A 658 -0.80 19.19 12.64
N ILE A 659 -0.61 20.42 12.13
CA ILE A 659 0.07 21.51 12.85
C ILE A 659 -0.65 21.93 14.13
N ILE A 660 -1.99 21.83 14.18
CA ILE A 660 -2.79 22.25 15.35
C ILE A 660 -3.09 21.10 16.32
N ILE A 661 -2.78 19.86 15.96
CA ILE A 661 -3.03 18.68 16.79
C ILE A 661 -2.29 18.77 18.14
N PRO A 662 -1.01 19.15 18.22
CA PRO A 662 -0.29 19.27 19.48
C PRO A 662 -0.96 20.24 20.44
N GLU A 663 -1.33 21.43 19.95
CA GLU A 663 -2.05 22.43 20.73
C GLU A 663 -3.36 21.88 21.31
N LEU A 664 -4.14 21.18 20.49
CA LEU A 664 -5.40 20.59 20.92
C LEU A 664 -5.16 19.55 22.01
N ILE A 665 -4.13 18.73 21.89
CA ILE A 665 -3.80 17.72 22.90
C ILE A 665 -3.44 18.38 24.23
N TYR A 666 -2.51 19.34 24.21
CA TYR A 666 -2.12 20.08 25.41
C TYR A 666 -3.32 20.74 26.07
N TYR A 667 -4.19 21.37 25.28
CA TYR A 667 -5.38 22.00 25.83
C TYR A 667 -6.35 20.98 26.46
N ASN A 668 -6.61 19.85 25.78
CA ASN A 668 -7.49 18.81 26.32
C ASN A 668 -6.88 18.12 27.55
N GLN A 669 -5.55 18.00 27.64
CA GLN A 669 -4.85 17.53 28.85
C GLN A 669 -5.05 18.50 30.01
N ILE A 670 -4.83 19.80 29.79
CA ILE A 670 -5.04 20.86 30.80
C ILE A 670 -6.50 20.88 31.29
N GLN A 671 -7.45 20.64 30.38
CA GLN A 671 -8.89 20.61 30.69
C GLN A 671 -9.39 19.25 31.19
N GLU A 672 -8.51 18.25 31.37
CA GLU A 672 -8.87 16.88 31.79
C GLU A 672 -9.96 16.22 30.90
N THR A 673 -9.89 16.48 29.59
CA THR A 673 -10.83 15.94 28.57
C THR A 673 -10.12 15.09 27.52
N ILE A 674 -8.84 14.79 27.73
CA ILE A 674 -7.97 14.12 26.76
C ILE A 674 -8.46 12.72 26.36
N ASP A 675 -8.96 11.90 27.29
CA ASP A 675 -9.40 10.53 26.99
C ASP A 675 -10.54 10.52 25.96
N ASN A 676 -11.56 11.36 26.17
CA ASN A 676 -12.68 11.52 25.25
C ASN A 676 -12.20 12.02 23.87
N TYR A 677 -11.20 12.89 23.86
CA TYR A 677 -10.66 13.46 22.64
C TYR A 677 -9.82 12.45 21.85
N ILE A 678 -9.02 11.61 22.51
CA ILE A 678 -8.26 10.53 21.89
C ILE A 678 -9.19 9.46 21.32
N GLU A 679 -10.21 9.02 22.08
CA GLU A 679 -11.22 8.07 21.58
C GLU A 679 -11.92 8.62 20.34
N TYR A 680 -12.25 9.91 20.34
CA TYR A 680 -12.80 10.58 19.17
C TYR A 680 -11.85 10.54 17.97
N LEU A 681 -10.58 10.92 18.15
CA LEU A 681 -9.59 10.88 17.07
C LEU A 681 -9.38 9.47 16.51
N GLN A 682 -9.47 8.43 17.34
CA GLN A 682 -9.39 7.04 16.90
C GLN A 682 -10.55 6.65 15.97
N SER A 683 -11.74 7.21 16.21
CA SER A 683 -12.93 7.01 15.37
C SER A 683 -12.97 7.91 14.13
N PHE A 684 -12.07 8.89 14.04
CA PHE A 684 -12.01 9.86 12.96
C PHE A 684 -11.34 9.25 11.72
N GLU A 685 -11.87 9.53 10.52
CA GLU A 685 -11.50 8.86 9.25
C GLU A 685 -10.00 8.93 8.86
N ASN A 686 -9.18 9.71 9.56
CA ASN A 686 -7.75 9.86 9.29
C ASN A 686 -6.89 9.34 10.45
N SER A 687 -6.32 8.15 10.27
CA SER A 687 -5.45 7.49 11.25
C SER A 687 -4.21 8.33 11.63
N ALA A 688 -3.77 9.26 10.77
CA ALA A 688 -2.59 10.08 11.04
C ALA A 688 -2.76 11.02 12.25
N TYR A 689 -3.95 11.61 12.45
CA TYR A 689 -4.18 12.51 13.59
C TYR A 689 -4.15 11.78 14.91
N TYR A 690 -4.67 10.56 14.93
CA TYR A 690 -4.61 9.68 16.10
C TYR A 690 -3.17 9.27 16.41
N GLU A 691 -2.37 8.89 15.41
CA GLU A 691 -0.96 8.53 15.61
C GLU A 691 -0.12 9.69 16.13
N ILE A 692 -0.32 10.90 15.58
CA ILE A 692 0.30 12.12 16.12
C ILE A 692 -0.15 12.31 17.57
N ALA A 693 -1.46 12.21 17.84
CA ALA A 693 -1.97 12.42 19.19
C ALA A 693 -1.42 11.45 20.22
N LYS A 694 -1.25 10.19 19.83
CA LYS A 694 -0.67 9.15 20.66
C LYS A 694 0.79 9.44 21.02
N LYS A 695 1.59 9.98 20.09
CA LYS A 695 2.98 10.39 20.39
C LYS A 695 3.04 11.47 21.46
N TYR A 696 2.20 12.50 21.34
CA TYR A 696 2.14 13.60 22.31
C TYR A 696 1.55 13.19 23.67
N CYS A 697 0.79 12.10 23.75
CA CYS A 697 0.23 11.61 25.02
C CYS A 697 1.12 10.58 25.73
N ASN A 698 1.89 9.78 24.99
CA ASN A 698 2.67 8.68 25.56
C ASN A 698 4.12 9.04 25.90
N GLY A 699 4.63 10.19 25.44
CA GLY A 699 5.98 10.66 25.79
C GLY A 699 7.13 9.77 25.28
N ASP A 700 6.88 8.93 24.28
CA ASP A 700 7.86 8.05 23.62
C ASP A 700 8.49 8.69 22.37
#